data_AF-A0AAW1I9V3-F1
#
_entry.id   AF-A0AAW1I9V3-F1
#
_cell.length_a   1.000
_cell.length_b   1.000
_cell.length_c   1.000
_cell.angle_alpha   90.00
_cell.angle_beta   90.00
_cell.angle_gamma   90.00
#
_symmetry.space_group_name_H-M   'P 1'
#
loop_
_entity.id
_entity.type
_entity.pdbx_description
1 polymer ?
#
loop_
_entity_poly.entity_id
_entity_poly.type
_entity_poly.pdbx_seq_one_letter_code
_entity_poly.pdbx_strand_id
1 'polypeptide(L)'
;MTEVYQNNNSSRSDDYLDMEYLTTLRNIKPYITCIMNNHYIELIRVWLEKLSDINVQHDKALRNVYLVELGKQIVSGVFVEPFIDPPGEGPLLPFRHSWRFSKDKLQDVSQQNIDSWTQSITYDISTQALMDSTKCSSQSISEDITHSRNIRNVQSFGTKQSNDVSSPNSQLHDVREKLALVQEYSKQICKGSKSPKKKKSKNKKQINIHTVPQQKMSEETDICPENYNGAHYQVPYKEVRVYSPVRNMKNCRSKFNETDDSSWFDLTDCSTNVAPGFCSGDTNVGAKMYDQDEVIQIQELYEKKISELVILIKELKDENSNLTKNMEKYEKELRNTKASNSLTNLTHEVESLKTQLQDLISIKSNLQSGNYSVSTEWQNTVSTLHKKLALMQRKHNDLKLENSDLLRKLEDQENEKRKELNEQKKKVSDLYSRETDMLKHIHARAITELEAKYIQKMTEQDNDFQKRLEDIKSSYENRFNNLKDDYDSRVRSLREDYETRMNTISSDYEKILTNKDSEITKLEHMLQEQCLRMQDEVHLIRSQIESTVSSSSELYLEKITFLQKCIIKMEKLYQKAERENSKQLAKLKRELEFRDKSNQLALTTQKADLLSLTVNGKQNEIDLVVSQLEEFYKKKLIEYQQRVADDKRRDSKLT
;
A
#
# COMPACT_ATOMS: atom_id res chain seq x y z
N MET A 1 -22.47 16.74 -29.15
CA MET A 1 -21.60 15.59 -28.78
C MET A 1 -21.98 14.94 -27.44
N THR A 2 -23.11 15.30 -26.82
CA THR A 2 -23.63 14.67 -25.59
C THR A 2 -24.60 13.50 -25.86
N GLU A 3 -25.10 13.36 -27.10
CA GLU A 3 -26.03 12.28 -27.49
C GLU A 3 -25.32 10.96 -27.88
N VAL A 4 -23.99 10.94 -28.01
CA VAL A 4 -23.27 9.74 -28.51
C VAL A 4 -23.02 8.68 -27.43
N TYR A 5 -23.14 9.02 -26.13
CA TYR A 5 -22.97 8.05 -25.04
C TYR A 5 -24.26 7.39 -24.55
N GLN A 6 -25.44 7.91 -24.89
CA GLN A 6 -26.71 7.30 -24.46
C GLN A 6 -27.13 6.09 -25.31
N ASN A 7 -26.68 5.99 -26.57
CA ASN A 7 -27.17 4.94 -27.47
C ASN A 7 -26.40 3.60 -27.45
N ASN A 8 -25.19 3.53 -26.85
CA ASN A 8 -24.39 2.30 -26.85
C ASN A 8 -24.47 1.47 -25.56
N ASN A 9 -25.15 1.93 -24.51
CA ASN A 9 -25.28 1.22 -23.24
C ASN A 9 -26.63 0.53 -23.03
N SER A 10 -27.56 0.65 -23.98
CA SER A 10 -28.95 0.19 -23.80
C SER A 10 -29.16 -1.33 -23.93
N SER A 11 -28.10 -2.15 -24.04
CA SER A 11 -28.22 -3.62 -24.14
C SER A 11 -27.41 -4.40 -23.10
N ARG A 12 -26.84 -3.74 -22.08
CA ARG A 12 -26.31 -4.45 -20.92
C ARG A 12 -27.50 -4.95 -20.09
N SER A 13 -27.60 -6.26 -19.87
CA SER A 13 -28.67 -6.83 -19.05
C SER A 13 -28.62 -6.25 -17.65
N ASP A 14 -29.79 -6.04 -17.04
CA ASP A 14 -29.92 -5.51 -15.69
C ASP A 14 -29.13 -6.33 -14.65
N ASP A 15 -28.99 -7.64 -14.88
CA ASP A 15 -28.19 -8.55 -14.04
C ASP A 15 -26.69 -8.25 -14.12
N TYR A 16 -26.20 -7.88 -15.31
CA TYR A 16 -24.80 -7.51 -15.50
C TYR A 16 -24.47 -6.22 -14.75
N LEU A 17 -25.38 -5.24 -14.74
CA LEU A 17 -25.19 -3.99 -14.01
C LEU A 17 -25.20 -4.22 -12.48
N ASP A 18 -25.97 -5.18 -11.97
CA ASP A 18 -25.90 -5.57 -10.56
C ASP A 18 -24.62 -6.32 -10.21
N MET A 19 -24.13 -7.18 -11.10
CA MET A 19 -22.82 -7.83 -10.93
C MET A 19 -21.66 -6.83 -10.94
N GLU A 20 -21.68 -5.85 -11.83
CA GLU A 20 -20.69 -4.77 -11.90
C GLU A 20 -20.72 -3.89 -10.63
N TYR A 21 -21.92 -3.62 -10.10
CA TYR A 21 -22.10 -2.94 -8.80
C TYR A 21 -21.44 -3.71 -7.65
N LEU A 22 -21.75 -5.01 -7.51
CA LEU A 22 -21.20 -5.86 -6.44
C LEU A 22 -19.68 -6.02 -6.55
N THR A 23 -19.18 -6.15 -7.78
CA THR A 23 -17.74 -6.25 -8.06
C THR A 23 -17.02 -4.97 -7.66
N THR A 24 -17.55 -3.81 -8.08
CA THR A 24 -16.98 -2.51 -7.70
C THR A 24 -17.02 -2.31 -6.19
N LEU A 25 -18.14 -2.66 -5.53
CA LEU A 25 -18.29 -2.56 -4.08
C LEU A 25 -17.28 -3.43 -3.31
N ARG A 26 -17.04 -4.67 -3.78
CA ARG A 26 -16.02 -5.57 -3.22
C ARG A 26 -14.62 -4.96 -3.34
N ASN A 27 -14.34 -4.31 -4.46
CA ASN A 27 -13.02 -3.74 -4.75
C ASN A 27 -12.73 -2.45 -3.95
N ILE A 28 -13.75 -1.65 -3.62
CA ILE A 28 -13.54 -0.42 -2.82
C ILE A 28 -13.45 -0.70 -1.31
N LYS A 29 -14.05 -1.79 -0.83
CA LYS A 29 -14.19 -2.09 0.60
C LYS A 29 -12.87 -2.07 1.40
N PRO A 30 -11.74 -2.63 0.92
CA PRO A 30 -10.46 -2.58 1.63
C PRO A 30 -9.89 -1.17 1.77
N TYR A 31 -10.24 -0.26 0.86
CA TYR A 31 -9.72 1.11 0.86
C TYR A 31 -10.52 2.04 1.78
N ILE A 32 -11.79 1.74 2.05
CA ILE A 32 -12.61 2.52 2.99
C ILE A 32 -11.98 2.53 4.39
N THR A 33 -11.38 1.41 4.82
CA THR A 33 -10.68 1.32 6.12
C THR A 33 -9.39 2.14 6.20
N CYS A 34 -8.87 2.61 5.06
CA CYS A 34 -7.67 3.44 5.00
C CYS A 34 -7.97 4.94 5.12
N ILE A 35 -9.25 5.35 5.15
CA ILE A 35 -9.64 6.76 5.25
C ILE A 35 -9.59 7.19 6.72
N MET A 36 -8.79 8.21 7.00
CA MET A 36 -8.55 8.68 8.38
C MET A 36 -9.57 9.73 8.86
N ASN A 37 -10.31 10.37 7.94
CA ASN A 37 -11.26 11.42 8.29
C ASN A 37 -12.67 10.84 8.48
N ASN A 38 -13.16 10.82 9.72
CA ASN A 38 -14.48 10.31 10.08
C ASN A 38 -15.63 10.98 9.31
N HIS A 39 -15.49 12.27 8.94
CA HIS A 39 -16.51 12.96 8.15
C HIS A 39 -16.66 12.35 6.75
N TYR A 40 -15.54 12.00 6.10
CA TYR A 40 -15.58 11.34 4.80
C TYR A 40 -16.07 9.90 4.89
N ILE A 41 -15.80 9.19 5.99
CA ILE A 41 -16.37 7.85 6.22
C ILE A 41 -17.90 7.92 6.27
N GLU A 42 -18.46 8.88 7.00
CA GLU A 42 -19.92 9.07 7.05
C GLU A 42 -20.49 9.50 5.69
N LEU A 43 -19.83 10.39 4.95
CA LEU A 43 -20.27 10.75 3.59
C LEU A 43 -20.27 9.56 2.64
N ILE A 44 -19.22 8.73 2.65
CA ILE A 44 -19.16 7.49 1.85
C ILE A 44 -20.30 6.56 2.25
N ARG A 45 -20.58 6.41 3.55
CA ARG A 45 -21.67 5.58 4.03
C ARG A 45 -23.02 6.07 3.48
N VAL A 46 -23.31 7.37 3.58
CA VAL A 46 -24.57 7.95 3.06
C VAL A 46 -24.66 7.82 1.54
N TRP A 47 -23.56 8.00 0.81
CA TRP A 47 -23.51 7.78 -0.64
C TRP A 47 -23.71 6.31 -1.02
N LEU A 48 -23.08 5.36 -0.32
CA LEU A 48 -23.28 3.93 -0.56
C LEU A 48 -24.71 3.49 -0.23
N GLU A 49 -25.31 4.04 0.83
CA GLU A 49 -26.71 3.81 1.17
C GLU A 49 -27.64 4.32 0.06
N LYS A 50 -27.39 5.54 -0.44
CA LYS A 50 -28.13 6.11 -1.59
C LYS A 50 -27.98 5.26 -2.85
N LEU A 51 -26.76 4.81 -3.15
CA LEU A 51 -26.50 3.97 -4.33
C LEU A 51 -27.10 2.56 -4.18
N SER A 52 -27.38 2.11 -2.96
CA SER A 52 -28.07 0.84 -2.69
C SER A 52 -29.61 0.95 -2.67
N ASP A 53 -30.17 2.17 -2.67
CA ASP A 53 -31.61 2.40 -2.62
C ASP A 53 -32.33 1.84 -3.86
N ILE A 54 -33.50 1.24 -3.64
CA ILE A 54 -34.38 0.67 -4.66
C ILE A 54 -34.82 1.75 -5.65
N ASN A 55 -35.02 2.98 -5.20
CA ASN A 55 -35.40 4.09 -6.09
C ASN A 55 -34.31 4.44 -7.12
N VAL A 56 -33.07 4.08 -6.83
CA VAL A 56 -31.91 4.25 -7.72
C VAL A 56 -31.73 3.04 -8.65
N GLN A 57 -32.42 1.91 -8.41
CA GLN A 57 -32.39 0.74 -9.30
C GLN A 57 -33.04 1.00 -10.67
N HIS A 58 -33.82 2.06 -10.84
CA HIS A 58 -34.34 2.43 -12.16
C HIS A 58 -33.27 3.01 -13.10
N ASP A 59 -32.09 3.40 -12.57
CA ASP A 59 -30.94 3.84 -13.36
C ASP A 59 -29.66 3.15 -12.88
N LYS A 60 -29.62 1.81 -13.01
CA LYS A 60 -28.48 0.97 -12.62
C LYS A 60 -27.17 1.40 -13.30
N ALA A 61 -27.26 1.90 -14.53
CA ALA A 61 -26.10 2.38 -15.28
C ALA A 61 -25.50 3.62 -14.59
N LEU A 62 -26.32 4.63 -14.27
CA LEU A 62 -25.85 5.82 -13.59
C LEU A 62 -25.35 5.51 -12.17
N ARG A 63 -26.03 4.62 -11.45
CA ARG A 63 -25.56 4.09 -10.14
C ARG A 63 -24.13 3.57 -10.23
N ASN A 64 -23.84 2.72 -11.22
CA ASN A 64 -22.50 2.14 -11.39
C ASN A 64 -21.46 3.21 -11.74
N VAL A 65 -21.82 4.22 -12.54
CA VAL A 65 -20.92 5.36 -12.82
C VAL A 65 -20.57 6.11 -11.53
N TYR A 66 -21.56 6.37 -10.66
CA TYR A 66 -21.32 7.00 -9.36
C TYR A 66 -20.45 6.14 -8.46
N LEU A 67 -20.70 4.83 -8.41
CA LEU A 67 -19.93 3.91 -7.57
C LEU A 67 -18.46 3.81 -8.03
N VAL A 68 -18.22 3.73 -9.34
CA VAL A 68 -16.86 3.70 -9.91
C VAL A 68 -16.13 4.99 -9.61
N GLU A 69 -16.78 6.14 -9.76
CA GLU A 69 -16.15 7.45 -9.48
C GLU A 69 -15.88 7.65 -7.99
N LEU A 70 -16.81 7.25 -7.12
CA LEU A 70 -16.60 7.21 -5.68
C LEU A 70 -15.41 6.31 -5.32
N GLY A 71 -15.31 5.14 -5.95
CA GLY A 71 -14.19 4.22 -5.76
C GLY A 71 -12.83 4.82 -6.11
N LYS A 72 -12.74 5.56 -7.22
CA LYS A 72 -11.50 6.28 -7.59
C LYS A 72 -11.12 7.32 -6.54
N GLN A 73 -12.09 8.06 -6.00
CA GLN A 73 -11.84 9.09 -4.98
C GLN A 73 -11.46 8.50 -3.62
N ILE A 74 -12.03 7.34 -3.26
CA ILE A 74 -11.62 6.56 -2.09
C ILE A 74 -10.16 6.11 -2.22
N VAL A 75 -9.78 5.56 -3.38
CA VAL A 75 -8.41 5.08 -3.64
C VAL A 75 -7.41 6.25 -3.69
N SER A 76 -7.80 7.40 -4.24
CA SER A 76 -6.94 8.59 -4.30
C SER A 76 -6.85 9.33 -2.96
N GLY A 77 -7.83 9.14 -2.06
CA GLY A 77 -7.95 9.88 -0.81
C GLY A 77 -8.41 11.34 -0.99
N VAL A 78 -8.81 11.76 -2.18
CA VAL A 78 -9.22 13.13 -2.52
C VAL A 78 -10.69 13.13 -2.95
N PHE A 79 -11.55 13.68 -2.09
CA PHE A 79 -12.98 13.84 -2.37
C PHE A 79 -13.26 15.18 -3.06
N VAL A 80 -14.01 15.14 -4.15
CA VAL A 80 -14.50 16.30 -4.89
C VAL A 80 -16.01 16.19 -5.08
N GLU A 81 -16.67 17.29 -5.44
CA GLU A 81 -18.10 17.27 -5.78
C GLU A 81 -18.41 16.16 -6.82
N PRO A 82 -19.50 15.40 -6.64
CA PRO A 82 -20.57 15.63 -5.65
C PRO A 82 -20.34 14.95 -4.28
N PHE A 83 -19.22 14.28 -4.04
CA PHE A 83 -19.01 13.45 -2.85
C PHE A 83 -18.55 14.19 -1.59
N ILE A 84 -18.33 15.50 -1.69
CA ILE A 84 -18.04 16.35 -0.52
C ILE A 84 -19.31 16.74 0.25
N ASP A 85 -20.48 16.55 -0.37
CA ASP A 85 -21.79 16.81 0.21
C ASP A 85 -22.62 15.51 0.24
N PRO A 86 -23.60 15.39 1.15
CA PRO A 86 -24.53 14.28 1.12
C PRO A 86 -25.32 14.28 -0.20
N PRO A 87 -25.68 13.10 -0.75
CA PRO A 87 -26.47 13.02 -1.97
C PRO A 87 -27.83 13.69 -1.78
N GLY A 88 -28.28 14.42 -2.80
CA GLY A 88 -29.59 15.07 -2.79
C GLY A 88 -30.76 14.08 -2.68
N GLU A 89 -31.87 14.53 -2.11
CA GLU A 89 -33.14 13.80 -2.14
C GLU A 89 -33.67 13.74 -3.58
N GLY A 90 -34.15 12.56 -4.00
CA GLY A 90 -34.61 12.33 -5.38
C GLY A 90 -33.71 11.41 -6.23
N PRO A 91 -34.00 11.25 -7.54
CA PRO A 91 -33.24 10.40 -8.44
C PRO A 91 -31.80 10.91 -8.64
N LEU A 92 -30.87 10.01 -8.99
CA LEU A 92 -29.50 10.39 -9.32
C LEU A 92 -29.50 11.33 -10.54
N LEU A 93 -28.82 12.46 -10.40
CA LEU A 93 -28.63 13.38 -11.51
C LEU A 93 -27.45 12.89 -12.38
N PRO A 94 -27.51 13.00 -13.72
CA PRO A 94 -26.36 12.68 -14.56
C PRO A 94 -25.13 13.51 -14.16
N PHE A 95 -23.95 12.88 -14.09
CA PHE A 95 -22.70 13.59 -13.86
C PHE A 95 -22.54 14.71 -14.88
N ARG A 96 -22.47 15.96 -14.42
CA ARG A 96 -22.14 17.08 -15.30
C ARG A 96 -20.75 16.84 -15.88
N HIS A 97 -20.63 16.68 -17.19
CA HIS A 97 -19.38 16.24 -17.84
C HIS A 97 -18.15 17.16 -17.65
N SER A 98 -18.28 18.27 -16.92
CA SER A 98 -17.18 19.17 -16.55
C SER A 98 -16.30 18.66 -15.40
N TRP A 99 -16.64 17.55 -14.75
CA TRP A 99 -15.89 17.00 -13.61
C TRP A 99 -14.71 16.10 -13.99
N ARG A 100 -14.35 16.00 -15.28
CA ARG A 100 -13.07 15.37 -15.66
C ARG A 100 -11.97 16.19 -15.00
N PHE A 101 -11.39 15.65 -13.93
CA PHE A 101 -10.21 16.16 -13.25
C PHE A 101 -9.28 16.78 -14.31
N SER A 102 -9.09 18.10 -14.27
CA SER A 102 -8.01 18.73 -15.01
C SER A 102 -6.75 18.01 -14.58
N LYS A 103 -6.22 17.16 -15.47
CA LYS A 103 -4.97 16.40 -15.27
C LYS A 103 -3.82 17.31 -14.81
N ASP A 104 -3.95 18.61 -15.02
CA ASP A 104 -2.97 19.64 -14.72
C ASP A 104 -2.79 19.97 -13.22
N LYS A 105 -3.57 19.38 -12.29
CA LYS A 105 -3.45 19.69 -10.84
C LYS A 105 -3.06 18.52 -9.91
N LEU A 106 -2.90 17.29 -10.40
CA LEU A 106 -2.32 16.19 -9.61
C LEU A 106 -1.03 15.72 -10.28
N GLN A 107 0.12 16.20 -9.81
CA GLN A 107 1.42 15.80 -10.34
C GLN A 107 2.29 15.05 -9.32
N ASP A 108 1.77 14.62 -8.17
CA ASP A 108 2.64 14.02 -7.14
C ASP A 108 2.01 12.91 -6.25
N VAL A 109 0.91 12.29 -6.68
CA VAL A 109 0.37 11.07 -6.03
C VAL A 109 0.33 9.95 -7.06
N SER A 110 0.88 8.78 -6.69
CA SER A 110 1.21 7.66 -7.57
C SER A 110 0.05 7.20 -8.48
N GLN A 111 0.05 7.69 -9.71
CA GLN A 111 -0.88 7.32 -10.79
C GLN A 111 -0.96 5.79 -11.01
N GLN A 112 0.11 5.06 -10.67
CA GLN A 112 0.20 3.60 -10.79
C GLN A 112 -0.87 2.82 -9.99
N ASN A 113 -1.29 3.31 -8.82
CA ASN A 113 -2.31 2.61 -8.02
C ASN A 113 -3.73 2.78 -8.58
N ILE A 114 -4.02 3.94 -9.20
CA ILE A 114 -5.33 4.24 -9.78
C ILE A 114 -5.50 3.50 -11.12
N ASP A 115 -4.44 3.46 -11.93
CA ASP A 115 -4.45 2.75 -13.21
C ASP A 115 -4.49 1.22 -13.02
N SER A 116 -3.84 0.69 -11.98
CA SER A 116 -3.94 -0.73 -11.59
C SER A 116 -5.36 -1.13 -11.13
N TRP A 117 -6.00 -0.30 -10.32
CA TRP A 117 -7.37 -0.56 -9.83
C TRP A 117 -8.42 -0.50 -10.95
N THR A 118 -8.33 0.50 -11.83
CA THR A 118 -9.23 0.61 -12.99
C THR A 118 -9.03 -0.52 -14.01
N GLN A 119 -7.78 -0.98 -14.19
CA GLN A 119 -7.47 -2.17 -14.99
C GLN A 119 -8.01 -3.46 -14.34
N SER A 120 -7.86 -3.63 -13.03
CA SER A 120 -8.39 -4.80 -12.30
C SER A 120 -9.92 -4.94 -12.47
N ILE A 121 -10.67 -3.85 -12.39
CA ILE A 121 -12.13 -3.87 -12.62
C ILE A 121 -12.47 -4.21 -14.07
N THR A 122 -11.73 -3.69 -15.05
CA THR A 122 -12.01 -3.95 -16.47
C THR A 122 -11.58 -5.34 -16.93
N TYR A 123 -10.52 -5.91 -16.36
CA TYR A 123 -10.04 -7.25 -16.69
C TYR A 123 -10.94 -8.36 -16.11
N ASP A 124 -11.34 -8.29 -14.84
CA ASP A 124 -12.19 -9.31 -14.20
C ASP A 124 -13.57 -9.42 -14.87
N ILE A 125 -14.09 -8.30 -15.35
CA ILE A 125 -15.39 -8.25 -16.04
C ILE A 125 -15.30 -8.89 -17.45
N SER A 126 -14.18 -8.72 -18.15
CA SER A 126 -13.97 -9.26 -19.50
C SER A 126 -13.71 -10.77 -19.48
N THR A 127 -13.00 -11.28 -18.47
CA THR A 127 -12.72 -12.72 -18.32
C THR A 127 -13.94 -13.52 -17.87
N GLN A 128 -14.82 -12.96 -17.03
CA GLN A 128 -16.04 -13.64 -16.61
C GLN A 128 -17.06 -13.75 -17.77
N ALA A 129 -17.20 -12.71 -18.60
CA ALA A 129 -18.08 -12.74 -19.77
C ALA A 129 -17.59 -13.70 -20.88
N LEU A 130 -16.27 -13.91 -21.00
CA LEU A 130 -15.69 -14.85 -21.96
C LEU A 130 -15.88 -16.32 -21.53
N MET A 131 -15.86 -16.60 -20.21
CA MET A 131 -16.04 -17.94 -19.66
C MET A 131 -17.47 -18.49 -19.83
N ASP A 132 -18.49 -17.62 -19.79
CA ASP A 132 -19.90 -18.03 -19.95
C ASP A 132 -20.33 -18.23 -21.42
N SER A 133 -19.59 -17.68 -22.38
CA SER A 133 -19.86 -17.89 -23.82
C SER A 133 -19.32 -19.23 -24.36
N THR A 134 -18.35 -19.84 -23.68
CA THR A 134 -17.70 -21.11 -24.11
C THR A 134 -18.39 -22.41 -23.68
N LYS A 135 -19.57 -22.39 -23.06
CA LYS A 135 -20.28 -23.60 -22.60
C LYS A 135 -21.36 -24.15 -23.54
N CYS A 136 -21.52 -23.63 -24.76
CA CYS A 136 -22.54 -24.11 -25.69
C CYS A 136 -22.02 -24.26 -27.12
N SER A 137 -21.10 -25.20 -27.36
CA SER A 137 -20.96 -25.87 -28.67
C SER A 137 -19.97 -27.03 -28.58
N SER A 138 -20.48 -28.24 -28.37
CA SER A 138 -19.72 -29.47 -28.53
C SER A 138 -20.57 -30.46 -29.32
N GLN A 139 -20.45 -30.43 -30.65
CA GLN A 139 -20.88 -31.55 -31.48
C GLN A 139 -20.01 -31.68 -32.74
N SER A 140 -19.23 -32.78 -32.73
CA SER A 140 -18.86 -33.66 -33.84
C SER A 140 -18.22 -33.11 -35.13
N ILE A 141 -17.04 -33.66 -35.46
CA ILE A 141 -16.54 -34.25 -36.74
C ILE A 141 -14.99 -34.17 -36.64
N SER A 142 -14.24 -35.24 -36.36
CA SER A 142 -13.91 -36.42 -37.17
C SER A 142 -12.96 -36.16 -38.35
N GLU A 143 -11.77 -36.73 -38.21
CA GLU A 143 -10.89 -37.36 -39.22
C GLU A 143 -10.02 -36.54 -40.20
N ASP A 144 -8.72 -36.86 -40.09
CA ASP A 144 -7.72 -37.10 -41.13
C ASP A 144 -7.24 -35.97 -42.07
N ILE A 145 -5.91 -35.78 -42.10
CA ILE A 145 -5.01 -36.20 -43.20
C ILE A 145 -3.63 -35.53 -43.02
N THR A 146 -2.65 -36.42 -42.96
CA THR A 146 -1.20 -36.33 -43.16
C THR A 146 -0.59 -35.28 -44.13
N HIS A 147 0.71 -35.04 -43.87
CA HIS A 147 1.83 -34.82 -44.83
C HIS A 147 2.30 -33.39 -45.19
N SER A 148 3.55 -33.12 -44.76
CA SER A 148 4.70 -32.69 -45.56
C SER A 148 5.04 -31.20 -45.80
N ARG A 149 6.37 -30.97 -45.80
CA ARG A 149 7.20 -29.97 -46.52
C ARG A 149 7.55 -28.64 -45.84
N ASN A 150 8.65 -28.68 -45.08
CA ASN A 150 9.99 -28.18 -45.46
C ASN A 150 10.09 -27.27 -46.73
N ILE A 151 10.40 -25.96 -46.57
CA ILE A 151 11.04 -25.05 -47.56
C ILE A 151 11.82 -23.96 -46.80
N ARG A 152 13.16 -24.06 -46.73
CA ARG A 152 14.21 -23.23 -47.39
C ARG A 152 14.07 -21.70 -47.39
N ASN A 153 15.09 -21.05 -46.81
CA ASN A 153 16.02 -20.07 -47.41
C ASN A 153 15.56 -19.27 -48.63
N VAL A 154 15.63 -17.93 -48.54
CA VAL A 154 16.08 -17.02 -49.62
C VAL A 154 16.78 -15.78 -49.02
N GLN A 155 18.06 -15.63 -49.35
CA GLN A 155 18.80 -14.36 -49.38
C GLN A 155 18.29 -13.50 -50.54
N SER A 156 18.29 -12.15 -50.42
CA SER A 156 19.01 -11.26 -51.36
C SER A 156 18.52 -9.80 -51.31
N PHE A 157 19.50 -8.90 -51.22
CA PHE A 157 19.71 -7.65 -51.97
C PHE A 157 18.60 -6.60 -52.11
N GLY A 158 18.97 -5.36 -51.77
CA GLY A 158 18.23 -4.14 -52.11
C GLY A 158 18.97 -2.86 -51.75
N THR A 159 20.12 -2.62 -52.38
CA THR A 159 20.80 -1.32 -52.43
C THR A 159 19.92 -0.27 -53.10
N LYS A 160 19.67 0.87 -52.43
CA LYS A 160 19.35 2.13 -53.11
C LYS A 160 20.05 3.30 -52.43
N GLN A 161 21.02 3.83 -53.17
CA GLN A 161 21.55 5.18 -53.03
C GLN A 161 20.43 6.20 -53.28
N SER A 162 20.38 7.24 -52.45
CA SER A 162 19.87 8.55 -52.84
C SER A 162 20.74 9.60 -52.18
N ASN A 163 21.52 10.29 -53.02
CA ASN A 163 22.21 11.52 -52.70
C ASN A 163 21.17 12.57 -52.33
N ASP A 164 21.37 13.27 -51.22
CA ASP A 164 20.95 14.67 -51.08
C ASP A 164 21.91 15.38 -50.13
N VAL A 165 22.66 16.31 -50.71
CA VAL A 165 23.56 17.24 -50.04
C VAL A 165 22.74 18.48 -49.73
N SER A 166 22.44 18.72 -48.45
CA SER A 166 21.95 20.01 -47.98
C SER A 166 22.77 20.51 -46.79
N SER A 167 23.45 21.62 -47.05
CA SER A 167 24.31 22.45 -46.20
C SER A 167 23.77 22.73 -44.78
N PRO A 168 24.57 22.59 -43.71
CA PRO A 168 24.21 23.01 -42.36
C PRO A 168 24.98 24.29 -41.98
N ASN A 169 24.41 25.47 -42.24
CA ASN A 169 25.02 26.70 -41.71
C ASN A 169 24.05 27.83 -41.31
N SER A 170 22.80 27.51 -40.96
CA SER A 170 21.82 28.53 -40.49
C SER A 170 21.18 28.25 -39.13
N GLN A 171 21.51 27.16 -38.43
CA GLN A 171 20.90 26.82 -37.13
C GLN A 171 21.73 27.17 -35.89
N LEU A 172 22.89 27.82 -36.04
CA LEU A 172 23.79 28.15 -34.91
C LEU A 172 23.53 29.51 -34.26
N HIS A 173 22.69 30.36 -34.87
CA HIS A 173 22.34 31.66 -34.30
C HIS A 173 21.13 31.58 -33.35
N ASP A 174 20.20 30.65 -33.61
CA ASP A 174 18.93 30.53 -32.88
C ASP A 174 19.09 29.81 -31.52
N VAL A 175 20.13 28.99 -31.36
CA VAL A 175 20.48 28.32 -30.09
C VAL A 175 21.21 29.27 -29.13
N ARG A 176 21.95 30.26 -29.67
CA ARG A 176 22.73 31.21 -28.86
C ARG A 176 21.83 32.27 -28.20
N GLU A 177 20.73 32.65 -28.85
CA GLU A 177 19.75 33.61 -28.33
C GLU A 177 18.84 32.97 -27.27
N LYS A 178 18.51 31.69 -27.42
CA LYS A 178 17.71 30.92 -26.44
C LYS A 178 18.48 30.62 -25.15
N LEU A 179 19.81 30.49 -25.18
CA LEU A 179 20.62 30.32 -23.97
C LEU A 179 20.76 31.60 -23.13
N ALA A 180 20.74 32.78 -23.76
CA ALA A 180 20.84 34.07 -23.06
C ALA A 180 19.56 34.37 -22.23
N LEU A 181 18.38 34.01 -22.76
CA LEU A 181 17.09 34.18 -22.08
C LEU A 181 16.95 33.30 -20.82
N VAL A 182 17.57 32.11 -20.80
CA VAL A 182 17.54 31.20 -19.65
C VAL A 182 18.45 31.71 -18.50
N GLN A 183 19.56 32.39 -18.82
CA GLN A 183 20.43 32.99 -17.81
C GLN A 183 19.86 34.27 -17.19
N GLU A 184 19.05 35.05 -17.93
CA GLU A 184 18.40 36.27 -17.43
C GLU A 184 17.28 35.93 -16.43
N TYR A 185 16.53 34.85 -16.67
CA TYR A 185 15.44 34.39 -15.80
C TYR A 185 15.94 33.87 -14.43
N SER A 186 17.13 33.25 -14.41
CA SER A 186 17.72 32.75 -13.16
C SER A 186 18.22 33.86 -12.23
N LYS A 187 18.44 35.09 -12.71
CA LYS A 187 18.87 36.23 -11.89
C LYS A 187 17.71 36.97 -11.20
N GLN A 188 16.47 36.78 -11.63
CA GLN A 188 15.31 37.48 -11.04
C GLN A 188 14.72 36.78 -9.81
N ILE A 189 15.02 35.50 -9.57
CA ILE A 189 14.45 34.74 -8.43
C ILE A 189 15.19 34.99 -7.09
N CYS A 190 16.38 35.61 -7.09
CA CYS A 190 17.18 35.80 -5.86
C CYS A 190 17.09 37.18 -5.19
N LYS A 191 16.08 38.01 -5.47
CA LYS A 191 15.92 39.33 -4.81
C LYS A 191 14.53 39.51 -4.21
N GLY A 192 14.29 38.94 -3.03
CA GLY A 192 13.03 39.19 -2.35
C GLY A 192 12.85 38.54 -0.98
N SER A 193 13.62 38.93 0.03
CA SER A 193 13.13 38.94 1.43
C SER A 193 14.06 39.73 2.35
N LYS A 194 13.65 40.94 2.73
CA LYS A 194 14.24 41.71 3.83
C LYS A 194 13.39 41.57 5.10
N SER A 195 14.08 41.24 6.21
CA SER A 195 13.86 41.73 7.60
C SER A 195 12.76 41.05 8.46
N PRO A 196 12.82 41.08 9.83
CA PRO A 196 13.62 41.98 10.67
C PRO A 196 14.37 41.37 11.90
N LYS A 197 15.24 42.23 12.45
CA LYS A 197 16.03 42.13 13.67
C LYS A 197 15.23 41.69 14.91
N LYS A 198 15.84 40.87 15.80
CA LYS A 198 15.75 41.04 17.27
C LYS A 198 16.82 40.23 18.04
N LYS A 199 17.62 41.01 18.78
CA LYS A 199 18.13 40.86 20.17
C LYS A 199 18.85 39.58 20.63
N LYS A 200 20.11 39.84 21.02
CA LYS A 200 20.99 39.17 22.00
C LYS A 200 20.29 38.30 23.06
N SER A 201 20.80 37.08 23.26
CA SER A 201 20.88 36.43 24.57
C SER A 201 22.01 35.40 24.57
N LYS A 202 22.85 35.46 25.61
CA LYS A 202 23.97 34.56 25.90
C LYS A 202 23.46 33.30 26.60
N ASN A 203 24.03 32.12 26.27
CA ASN A 203 24.35 30.98 27.16
C ASN A 203 24.57 29.74 26.26
N LYS A 204 25.79 29.25 26.05
CA LYS A 204 26.59 28.36 26.92
C LYS A 204 25.88 27.03 27.21
N LYS A 205 26.21 25.99 26.42
CA LYS A 205 26.66 24.67 26.89
C LYS A 205 27.10 23.79 25.70
N GLN A 206 28.35 23.34 25.79
CA GLN A 206 28.97 22.30 24.98
C GLN A 206 28.36 20.94 25.31
N ILE A 207 28.04 20.13 24.31
CA ILE A 207 28.11 18.66 24.41
C ILE A 207 28.73 18.16 23.09
N ASN A 208 29.93 17.61 23.22
CA ASN A 208 30.66 16.82 22.23
C ASN A 208 29.92 15.51 21.97
N ILE A 209 29.77 15.10 20.70
CA ILE A 209 29.67 13.69 20.35
C ILE A 209 30.69 13.41 19.25
N HIS A 210 31.67 12.59 19.62
CA HIS A 210 32.70 12.01 18.77
C HIS A 210 32.10 10.87 17.94
N THR A 211 32.40 10.91 16.65
CA THR A 211 33.02 9.87 15.82
C THR A 211 32.81 8.39 16.21
N VAL A 212 32.22 7.62 15.29
CA VAL A 212 32.38 6.14 15.22
C VAL A 212 32.68 5.77 13.75
N PRO A 213 33.73 4.97 13.48
CA PRO A 213 34.04 4.44 12.15
C PRO A 213 33.62 2.96 11.99
N GLN A 214 33.84 2.48 10.76
CA GLN A 214 33.46 1.21 10.15
C GLN A 214 34.06 -0.08 10.78
N GLN A 215 33.38 -1.19 10.42
CA GLN A 215 33.90 -2.48 9.90
C GLN A 215 34.14 -3.71 10.82
N LYS A 216 33.54 -4.82 10.32
CA LYS A 216 33.99 -6.24 10.24
C LYS A 216 33.50 -7.30 11.27
N MET A 217 32.77 -8.28 10.70
CA MET A 217 32.96 -9.75 10.69
C MET A 217 33.09 -10.55 11.99
N SER A 218 32.12 -11.44 12.23
CA SER A 218 32.25 -12.90 12.54
C SER A 218 30.86 -13.43 12.97
N GLU A 219 30.24 -14.34 12.21
CA GLU A 219 30.15 -15.79 12.52
C GLU A 219 29.57 -16.09 13.92
N GLU A 220 28.31 -16.55 13.97
CA GLU A 220 27.93 -17.74 14.75
C GLU A 220 26.50 -18.18 14.40
N THR A 221 26.39 -19.47 14.09
CA THR A 221 25.19 -20.27 13.92
C THR A 221 24.41 -20.36 15.23
N ASP A 222 23.08 -20.24 15.18
CA ASP A 222 22.25 -21.06 16.07
C ASP A 222 20.82 -21.26 15.54
N ILE A 223 20.42 -22.51 15.68
CA ILE A 223 19.19 -23.16 15.24
C ILE A 223 18.12 -22.90 16.30
N CYS A 224 16.95 -22.41 15.90
CA CYS A 224 15.74 -22.43 16.72
C CYS A 224 14.57 -23.08 15.95
N PRO A 225 13.90 -24.09 16.52
CA PRO A 225 12.76 -24.74 15.89
C PRO A 225 11.46 -23.99 16.22
N GLU A 226 10.72 -23.59 15.18
CA GLU A 226 9.39 -22.99 15.33
C GLU A 226 8.36 -24.10 15.58
N ASN A 227 7.92 -24.18 16.84
CA ASN A 227 6.93 -25.11 17.33
C ASN A 227 5.55 -24.43 17.25
N TYR A 228 4.81 -24.64 16.16
CA TYR A 228 3.43 -24.15 16.02
C TYR A 228 2.46 -25.07 16.77
N ASN A 229 2.13 -24.69 18.00
CA ASN A 229 1.00 -25.24 18.75
C ASN A 229 -0.31 -24.75 18.12
N GLY A 230 -1.10 -25.69 17.59
CA GLY A 230 -2.47 -25.47 17.14
C GLY A 230 -3.39 -25.13 18.31
N ALA A 231 -3.90 -23.89 18.32
CA ALA A 231 -4.90 -23.44 19.26
C ALA A 231 -6.28 -24.07 18.93
N HIS A 232 -6.71 -24.98 19.80
CA HIS A 232 -8.09 -25.46 19.88
C HIS A 232 -9.01 -24.32 20.35
N TYR A 233 -9.83 -23.77 19.43
CA TYR A 233 -11.00 -22.97 19.80
C TYR A 233 -12.16 -23.90 20.15
N GLN A 234 -12.44 -24.06 21.45
CA GLN A 234 -13.73 -24.53 21.95
C GLN A 234 -14.73 -23.37 21.90
N VAL A 235 -15.81 -23.54 21.13
CA VAL A 235 -16.96 -22.64 21.10
C VAL A 235 -18.03 -23.16 22.07
N PRO A 236 -18.60 -22.33 22.95
CA PRO A 236 -19.64 -22.74 23.88
C PRO A 236 -21.03 -22.65 23.21
N TYR A 237 -21.79 -23.75 23.26
CA TYR A 237 -23.19 -23.73 22.82
C TYR A 237 -24.05 -22.96 23.81
N LYS A 238 -24.59 -21.82 23.36
CA LYS A 238 -25.66 -21.07 24.02
C LYS A 238 -27.02 -21.59 23.57
N GLU A 239 -27.79 -21.93 24.59
CA GLU A 239 -29.21 -22.21 24.66
C GLU A 239 -30.05 -20.96 24.29
N VAL A 240 -30.89 -21.03 23.25
CA VAL A 240 -32.05 -20.12 23.05
C VAL A 240 -33.20 -20.87 22.34
N ARG A 241 -34.39 -20.76 22.96
CA ARG A 241 -35.73 -21.21 22.54
C ARG A 241 -36.13 -20.75 21.12
N VAL A 242 -37.11 -21.45 20.50
CA VAL A 242 -38.41 -20.89 20.00
C VAL A 242 -39.22 -21.92 19.18
N TYR A 243 -40.47 -22.13 19.62
CA TYR A 243 -41.72 -22.49 18.88
C TYR A 243 -41.94 -23.84 18.15
N SER A 244 -42.87 -24.61 18.74
CA SER A 244 -43.92 -25.49 18.17
C SER A 244 -44.61 -24.93 16.89
N PRO A 245 -45.30 -25.72 16.01
CA PRO A 245 -46.35 -26.69 16.40
C PRO A 245 -46.69 -27.94 15.51
N VAL A 246 -47.41 -28.91 16.13
CA VAL A 246 -48.49 -29.81 15.57
C VAL A 246 -48.01 -30.97 14.64
N ARG A 247 -48.35 -32.28 14.76
CA ARG A 247 -49.60 -33.00 15.12
C ARG A 247 -49.33 -34.54 15.29
N ASN A 248 -50.01 -35.21 16.24
CA ASN A 248 -50.54 -36.61 16.26
C ASN A 248 -49.59 -37.83 16.02
N MET A 249 -49.68 -39.00 16.69
CA MET A 249 -50.73 -39.62 17.52
C MET A 249 -50.17 -40.89 18.25
N LYS A 250 -50.69 -41.14 19.48
CA LYS A 250 -50.90 -42.46 20.17
C LYS A 250 -49.65 -43.26 20.61
N ASN A 251 -49.53 -43.81 21.82
CA ASN A 251 -50.38 -43.87 23.01
C ASN A 251 -49.51 -44.31 24.21
N CYS A 252 -49.79 -43.73 25.39
CA CYS A 252 -49.24 -43.97 26.74
C CYS A 252 -49.54 -45.41 27.26
N ARG A 253 -49.02 -45.95 28.40
CA ARG A 253 -48.84 -45.44 29.79
C ARG A 253 -48.22 -46.60 30.63
N SER A 254 -47.14 -46.48 31.42
CA SER A 254 -47.01 -46.00 32.82
C SER A 254 -48.02 -46.62 33.81
N LYS A 255 -47.62 -47.58 34.68
CA LYS A 255 -47.07 -47.48 36.07
C LYS A 255 -48.05 -47.03 37.19
N PHE A 256 -47.89 -47.69 38.35
CA PHE A 256 -48.20 -47.34 39.76
C PHE A 256 -49.46 -47.90 40.48
N ASN A 257 -49.16 -48.70 41.52
CA ASN A 257 -49.65 -48.85 42.91
C ASN A 257 -51.13 -48.86 43.35
N GLU A 258 -51.34 -49.79 44.31
CA GLU A 258 -52.03 -49.70 45.62
C GLU A 258 -53.57 -49.74 45.74
N THR A 259 -53.97 -50.65 46.65
CA THR A 259 -55.01 -50.59 47.68
C THR A 259 -56.49 -50.38 47.35
N ASP A 260 -57.27 -51.16 48.11
CA ASP A 260 -58.58 -50.88 48.68
C ASP A 260 -59.84 -50.94 47.83
N ASP A 261 -60.77 -51.68 48.44
CA ASP A 261 -62.18 -51.37 48.59
C ASP A 261 -63.11 -51.51 47.37
N SER A 262 -63.97 -52.52 47.56
CA SER A 262 -65.41 -52.31 47.61
C SER A 262 -66.17 -52.25 46.28
N SER A 263 -66.85 -53.38 46.03
CA SER A 263 -68.30 -53.46 46.32
C SER A 263 -69.28 -52.89 45.28
N TRP A 264 -70.04 -53.83 44.70
CA TRP A 264 -71.48 -53.76 44.34
C TRP A 264 -71.81 -53.18 42.95
N PHE A 265 -72.78 -53.68 42.18
CA PHE A 265 -73.96 -54.55 42.35
C PHE A 265 -74.32 -55.02 40.90
N ASP A 266 -75.00 -56.14 40.61
CA ASP A 266 -76.45 -56.42 40.70
C ASP A 266 -76.73 -57.63 39.78
N LEU A 267 -77.76 -58.49 39.85
CA LEU A 267 -78.80 -58.94 40.80
C LEU A 267 -79.59 -60.01 40.00
N THR A 268 -80.09 -61.11 40.58
CA THR A 268 -81.44 -61.24 41.18
C THR A 268 -81.57 -62.69 41.71
N ASP A 269 -81.85 -62.96 43.00
CA ASP A 269 -83.10 -62.89 43.80
C ASP A 269 -83.97 -64.18 43.68
N CYS A 270 -84.62 -64.77 44.71
CA CYS A 270 -85.19 -64.34 46.01
C CYS A 270 -85.00 -65.48 47.07
N SER A 271 -84.65 -65.25 48.36
CA SER A 271 -85.43 -64.70 49.50
C SER A 271 -86.60 -65.59 49.97
N THR A 272 -86.93 -65.89 51.24
CA THR A 272 -86.41 -65.63 52.61
C THR A 272 -87.33 -66.36 53.61
N ASN A 273 -86.76 -66.85 54.73
CA ASN A 273 -87.22 -66.88 56.13
C ASN A 273 -88.73 -66.99 56.55
N VAL A 274 -88.98 -67.83 57.57
CA VAL A 274 -89.46 -67.52 58.95
C VAL A 274 -90.30 -68.70 59.51
N ALA A 275 -90.00 -69.12 60.75
CA ALA A 275 -90.63 -70.18 61.56
C ALA A 275 -91.94 -69.71 62.27
N PRO A 276 -92.42 -70.34 63.37
CA PRO A 276 -93.02 -71.67 63.59
C PRO A 276 -94.49 -71.57 64.10
N GLY A 277 -95.23 -72.69 64.24
CA GLY A 277 -96.56 -72.65 64.88
C GLY A 277 -97.22 -74.01 65.14
N PHE A 278 -97.38 -74.34 66.41
CA PHE A 278 -98.12 -75.47 67.02
C PHE A 278 -99.62 -75.54 66.62
N CYS A 279 -100.22 -76.74 66.65
CA CYS A 279 -101.25 -77.13 67.64
C CYS A 279 -101.96 -78.46 67.30
N SER A 280 -102.09 -79.31 68.32
CA SER A 280 -102.87 -80.55 68.41
C SER A 280 -104.38 -80.29 68.56
N GLY A 281 -105.21 -81.34 68.39
CA GLY A 281 -106.57 -81.36 68.93
C GLY A 281 -107.44 -82.55 68.53
N ASP A 282 -107.70 -83.44 69.50
CA ASP A 282 -108.63 -84.58 69.53
C ASP A 282 -110.10 -84.18 69.84
N THR A 283 -111.00 -85.19 69.89
CA THR A 283 -112.38 -85.29 70.46
C THR A 283 -113.54 -85.20 69.44
N ASN A 284 -114.50 -86.13 69.27
CA ASN A 284 -115.30 -87.09 70.09
C ASN A 284 -116.61 -86.50 70.71
N VAL A 285 -117.75 -87.16 70.39
CA VAL A 285 -119.13 -87.05 70.98
C VAL A 285 -119.85 -85.70 70.71
N GLY A 286 -121.15 -85.53 70.42
CA GLY A 286 -122.38 -86.31 70.45
C GLY A 286 -123.51 -85.43 71.01
N ALA A 287 -124.70 -85.49 70.37
CA ALA A 287 -126.04 -85.24 70.92
C ALA A 287 -126.60 -83.81 71.21
N LYS A 288 -127.75 -83.55 70.54
CA LYS A 288 -129.04 -82.99 71.01
C LYS A 288 -129.22 -81.48 71.29
N MET A 289 -130.33 -80.94 70.76
CA MET A 289 -131.45 -80.25 71.45
C MET A 289 -131.98 -78.99 70.73
N TYR A 290 -133.28 -79.02 70.41
CA TYR A 290 -134.28 -77.94 70.48
C TYR A 290 -135.51 -78.64 71.14
N ASP A 291 -136.10 -78.28 72.29
CA ASP A 291 -136.71 -77.03 72.80
C ASP A 291 -137.97 -76.67 71.99
N GLN A 292 -139.23 -77.00 72.33
CA GLN A 292 -140.02 -77.29 73.56
C GLN A 292 -140.72 -76.10 74.25
N ASP A 293 -141.36 -75.27 73.41
CA ASP A 293 -142.58 -74.51 73.74
C ASP A 293 -143.89 -75.24 73.29
N GLU A 294 -143.85 -76.57 73.17
CA GLU A 294 -145.04 -77.42 72.94
C GLU A 294 -145.26 -78.45 74.08
N VAL A 295 -145.05 -77.99 75.32
CA VAL A 295 -145.30 -78.69 76.60
C VAL A 295 -146.80 -79.03 76.85
N ILE A 296 -147.69 -78.76 75.90
CA ILE A 296 -149.08 -79.27 75.90
C ILE A 296 -149.20 -80.62 75.15
N GLN A 297 -148.30 -80.95 74.22
CA GLN A 297 -148.31 -82.28 73.58
C GLN A 297 -147.64 -83.37 74.44
N ILE A 298 -146.87 -83.01 75.48
CA ILE A 298 -146.15 -83.98 76.31
C ILE A 298 -147.10 -84.94 77.03
N GLN A 299 -148.34 -84.57 77.33
CA GLN A 299 -149.25 -85.46 78.06
C GLN A 299 -149.88 -86.54 77.15
N GLU A 300 -150.20 -86.22 75.89
CA GLU A 300 -150.70 -87.20 74.91
C GLU A 300 -149.58 -87.97 74.20
N LEU A 301 -148.35 -87.44 74.26
CA LEU A 301 -147.10 -88.16 73.98
C LEU A 301 -146.90 -89.41 74.85
N TYR A 302 -147.63 -89.59 75.96
CA TYR A 302 -147.53 -90.81 76.77
C TYR A 302 -148.67 -91.81 76.51
N GLU A 303 -149.92 -91.37 76.31
CA GLU A 303 -151.01 -92.29 75.97
C GLU A 303 -150.94 -92.80 74.52
N LYS A 304 -150.59 -91.93 73.57
CA LYS A 304 -150.38 -92.34 72.17
C LYS A 304 -149.22 -93.31 72.06
N LYS A 305 -148.17 -93.12 72.86
CA LYS A 305 -146.94 -93.92 72.82
C LYS A 305 -147.09 -95.30 73.46
N ILE A 306 -147.95 -95.44 74.47
CA ILE A 306 -148.30 -96.76 75.04
C ILE A 306 -149.15 -97.56 74.05
N SER A 307 -150.11 -96.94 73.33
CA SER A 307 -150.88 -97.63 72.29
C SER A 307 -150.06 -97.90 71.01
N GLU A 308 -149.16 -97.01 70.61
CA GLU A 308 -148.21 -97.24 69.53
C GLU A 308 -147.26 -98.41 69.85
N LEU A 309 -146.83 -98.57 71.11
CA LEU A 309 -146.05 -99.75 71.53
C LEU A 309 -146.84 -101.06 71.38
N VAL A 310 -148.17 -101.05 71.57
CA VAL A 310 -149.03 -102.23 71.36
C VAL A 310 -149.18 -102.55 69.86
N ILE A 311 -149.21 -101.55 68.98
CA ILE A 311 -149.23 -101.73 67.52
C ILE A 311 -147.87 -102.18 67.01
N LEU A 312 -146.76 -101.62 67.51
CA LEU A 312 -145.40 -102.00 67.12
C LEU A 312 -145.07 -103.44 67.51
N ILE A 313 -145.57 -103.92 68.65
CA ILE A 313 -145.43 -105.34 69.04
C ILE A 313 -146.20 -106.26 68.06
N LYS A 314 -147.28 -105.76 67.45
CA LYS A 314 -148.01 -106.48 66.39
C LYS A 314 -147.26 -106.42 65.05
N GLU A 315 -146.67 -105.27 64.69
CA GLU A 315 -145.78 -105.12 63.54
C GLU A 315 -144.55 -106.03 63.64
N LEU A 316 -143.95 -106.17 64.83
CA LEU A 316 -142.83 -107.10 65.06
C LEU A 316 -143.23 -108.57 64.98
N LYS A 317 -144.51 -108.89 65.24
CA LYS A 317 -145.05 -110.25 65.11
C LYS A 317 -145.36 -110.59 63.65
N ASP A 318 -145.83 -109.63 62.87
CA ASP A 318 -146.07 -109.77 61.43
C ASP A 318 -144.76 -109.71 60.62
N GLU A 319 -143.78 -108.93 61.03
CA GLU A 319 -142.43 -108.89 60.43
C GLU A 319 -141.67 -110.21 60.68
N ASN A 320 -141.83 -110.82 61.86
CA ASN A 320 -141.34 -112.18 62.11
C ASN A 320 -142.03 -113.22 61.20
N SER A 321 -143.31 -113.04 60.87
CA SER A 321 -143.99 -113.90 59.89
C SER A 321 -143.42 -113.71 58.47
N ASN A 322 -143.00 -112.49 58.12
CA ASN A 322 -142.43 -112.17 56.80
C ASN A 322 -140.96 -112.60 56.66
N LEU A 323 -140.16 -112.49 57.72
CA LEU A 323 -138.79 -113.03 57.78
C LEU A 323 -138.79 -114.56 57.70
N THR A 324 -139.77 -115.21 58.33
CA THR A 324 -139.96 -116.66 58.21
C THR A 324 -140.25 -117.08 56.75
N LYS A 325 -141.04 -116.29 56.01
CA LYS A 325 -141.28 -116.51 54.56
C LYS A 325 -140.06 -116.22 53.67
N ASN A 326 -139.24 -115.22 54.03
CA ASN A 326 -138.01 -114.93 53.29
C ASN A 326 -136.92 -115.98 53.53
N MET A 327 -136.86 -116.59 54.73
CA MET A 327 -135.99 -117.74 55.00
C MET A 327 -136.39 -118.96 54.17
N GLU A 328 -137.69 -119.28 54.08
CA GLU A 328 -138.21 -120.37 53.23
C GLU A 328 -137.94 -120.16 51.72
N LYS A 329 -137.79 -118.90 51.28
CA LYS A 329 -137.42 -118.58 49.89
C LYS A 329 -135.92 -118.78 49.63
N TYR A 330 -135.05 -118.45 50.58
CA TYR A 330 -133.59 -118.65 50.45
C TYR A 330 -133.16 -120.10 50.72
N GLU A 331 -133.94 -120.88 51.47
CA GLU A 331 -133.71 -122.32 51.66
C GLU A 331 -134.11 -123.16 50.42
N LYS A 332 -135.01 -122.67 49.55
CA LYS A 332 -135.59 -123.50 48.48
C LYS A 332 -134.85 -123.47 47.13
N GLU A 333 -133.87 -122.58 46.92
CA GLU A 333 -133.23 -122.40 45.60
C GLU A 333 -131.70 -122.50 45.54
N LEU A 334 -130.96 -122.69 46.66
CA LEU A 334 -129.48 -122.68 46.62
C LEU A 334 -128.75 -123.90 47.21
N ARG A 335 -129.39 -125.09 47.22
CA ARG A 335 -128.68 -126.40 47.24
C ARG A 335 -129.43 -127.49 46.45
N ASN A 336 -129.21 -127.49 45.15
CA ASN A 336 -128.92 -128.66 44.30
C ASN A 336 -128.65 -128.12 42.87
N THR A 337 -127.53 -128.28 42.18
CA THR A 337 -126.40 -129.22 42.22
C THR A 337 -125.25 -128.60 41.38
N LYS A 338 -124.13 -128.19 41.99
CA LYS A 338 -122.88 -127.80 41.26
C LYS A 338 -121.61 -127.71 42.13
N ALA A 339 -121.54 -128.50 43.20
CA ALA A 339 -120.45 -128.44 44.19
C ALA A 339 -119.38 -129.55 44.04
N SER A 340 -119.28 -130.21 42.87
CA SER A 340 -118.30 -131.27 42.62
C SER A 340 -117.15 -130.89 41.67
N ASN A 341 -117.18 -129.70 41.05
CA ASN A 341 -116.15 -129.25 40.08
C ASN A 341 -115.36 -127.99 40.54
N SER A 342 -115.69 -127.41 41.70
CA SER A 342 -115.02 -126.19 42.19
C SER A 342 -113.93 -126.48 43.23
N LEU A 343 -113.88 -127.70 43.78
CA LEU A 343 -112.87 -128.08 44.77
C LEU A 343 -111.54 -128.52 44.11
N THR A 344 -111.57 -129.03 42.88
CA THR A 344 -110.37 -129.40 42.11
C THR A 344 -109.69 -128.20 41.44
N ASN A 345 -110.41 -127.13 41.13
CA ASN A 345 -109.83 -125.91 40.55
C ASN A 345 -109.10 -125.05 41.59
N LEU A 346 -109.59 -124.96 42.83
CA LEU A 346 -108.91 -124.20 43.90
C LEU A 346 -107.61 -124.85 44.36
N THR A 347 -107.49 -126.19 44.28
CA THR A 347 -106.22 -126.87 44.59
C THR A 347 -105.16 -126.63 43.50
N HIS A 348 -105.55 -126.58 42.21
CA HIS A 348 -104.63 -126.22 41.13
C HIS A 348 -104.20 -124.74 41.18
N GLU A 349 -105.08 -123.84 41.63
CA GLU A 349 -104.78 -122.41 41.71
C GLU A 349 -103.82 -122.08 42.87
N VAL A 350 -103.93 -122.79 44.01
CA VAL A 350 -102.98 -122.68 45.13
C VAL A 350 -101.62 -123.27 44.77
N GLU A 351 -101.57 -124.40 44.06
CA GLU A 351 -100.30 -124.97 43.57
C GLU A 351 -99.64 -124.05 42.51
N SER A 352 -100.43 -123.45 41.62
CA SER A 352 -99.97 -122.47 40.62
C SER A 352 -99.38 -121.21 41.27
N LEU A 353 -100.03 -120.66 42.29
CA LEU A 353 -99.52 -119.50 43.04
C LEU A 353 -98.23 -119.82 43.82
N LYS A 354 -98.08 -121.06 44.29
CA LYS A 354 -96.87 -121.53 44.97
C LYS A 354 -95.70 -121.67 44.01
N THR A 355 -95.91 -122.19 42.79
CA THR A 355 -94.89 -122.17 41.73
C THR A 355 -94.51 -120.74 41.33
N GLN A 356 -95.48 -119.83 41.22
CA GLN A 356 -95.19 -118.42 40.91
C GLN A 356 -94.39 -117.72 42.01
N LEU A 357 -94.64 -118.00 43.29
CA LEU A 357 -93.84 -117.44 44.38
C LEU A 357 -92.40 -117.98 44.37
N GLN A 358 -92.23 -119.28 44.06
CA GLN A 358 -90.91 -119.89 43.99
C GLN A 358 -90.11 -119.42 42.78
N ASP A 359 -90.78 -119.15 41.66
CA ASP A 359 -90.19 -118.48 40.51
C ASP A 359 -89.78 -117.05 40.85
N LEU A 360 -90.58 -116.30 41.62
CA LEU A 360 -90.21 -114.95 42.09
C LEU A 360 -89.01 -114.97 43.03
N ILE A 361 -88.86 -115.98 43.89
CA ILE A 361 -87.68 -116.15 44.75
C ILE A 361 -86.44 -116.51 43.93
N SER A 362 -86.60 -117.35 42.91
CA SER A 362 -85.52 -117.68 41.95
C SER A 362 -85.13 -116.45 41.13
N ILE A 363 -86.08 -115.66 40.65
CA ILE A 363 -85.85 -114.40 39.95
C ILE A 363 -85.16 -113.39 40.87
N LYS A 364 -85.58 -113.27 42.13
CA LYS A 364 -84.92 -112.40 43.11
C LYS A 364 -83.48 -112.84 43.36
N SER A 365 -83.22 -114.13 43.53
CA SER A 365 -81.87 -114.66 43.77
C SER A 365 -80.98 -114.52 42.53
N ASN A 366 -81.54 -114.68 41.33
CA ASN A 366 -80.86 -114.45 40.05
C ASN A 366 -80.62 -112.95 39.80
N LEU A 367 -81.52 -112.08 40.24
CA LEU A 367 -81.31 -110.62 40.21
C LEU A 367 -80.29 -110.19 41.25
N GLN A 368 -80.22 -110.80 42.43
CA GLN A 368 -79.24 -110.45 43.45
C GLN A 368 -77.82 -110.93 43.07
N SER A 369 -77.71 -112.16 42.56
CA SER A 369 -76.44 -112.69 42.03
C SER A 369 -76.03 -112.01 40.74
N GLY A 370 -76.98 -111.70 39.85
CA GLY A 370 -76.77 -110.87 38.66
C GLY A 370 -76.34 -109.45 39.01
N ASN A 371 -76.91 -108.83 40.05
CA ASN A 371 -76.52 -107.49 40.51
C ASN A 371 -75.13 -107.51 41.18
N TYR A 372 -74.75 -108.58 41.87
CA TYR A 372 -73.38 -108.75 42.37
C TYR A 372 -72.37 -109.01 41.22
N SER A 373 -72.74 -109.80 40.21
CA SER A 373 -71.90 -110.05 39.02
C SER A 373 -71.73 -108.78 38.20
N VAL A 374 -72.81 -108.07 37.90
CA VAL A 374 -72.78 -106.79 37.17
C VAL A 374 -72.05 -105.72 37.98
N SER A 375 -72.24 -105.66 39.30
CA SER A 375 -71.50 -104.73 40.16
C SER A 375 -70.01 -105.02 40.19
N THR A 376 -69.61 -106.29 40.31
CA THR A 376 -68.18 -106.66 40.30
C THR A 376 -67.55 -106.52 38.91
N GLU A 377 -68.24 -106.84 37.82
CA GLU A 377 -67.82 -106.58 36.45
C GLU A 377 -67.71 -105.07 36.17
N TRP A 378 -68.67 -104.28 36.65
CA TRP A 378 -68.63 -102.83 36.54
C TRP A 378 -67.48 -102.25 37.36
N GLN A 379 -67.25 -102.73 38.59
CA GLN A 379 -66.13 -102.33 39.43
C GLN A 379 -64.77 -102.71 38.81
N ASN A 380 -64.68 -103.88 38.17
CA ASN A 380 -63.50 -104.29 37.40
C ASN A 380 -63.30 -103.43 36.15
N THR A 381 -64.39 -103.08 35.46
CA THR A 381 -64.37 -102.20 34.28
C THR A 381 -63.93 -100.79 34.69
N VAL A 382 -64.50 -100.23 35.76
CA VAL A 382 -64.12 -98.94 36.34
C VAL A 382 -62.66 -98.96 36.79
N SER A 383 -62.21 -100.02 37.49
CA SER A 383 -60.81 -100.17 37.90
C SER A 383 -59.87 -100.26 36.69
N THR A 384 -60.27 -100.96 35.63
CA THR A 384 -59.51 -101.07 34.38
C THR A 384 -59.44 -99.73 33.66
N LEU A 385 -60.56 -99.00 33.60
CA LEU A 385 -60.63 -97.65 33.04
C LEU A 385 -59.79 -96.67 33.87
N HIS A 386 -59.78 -96.78 35.19
CA HIS A 386 -58.98 -95.95 36.07
C HIS A 386 -57.48 -96.22 35.89
N LYS A 387 -57.07 -97.49 35.78
CA LYS A 387 -55.69 -97.87 35.43
C LYS A 387 -55.28 -97.35 34.05
N LYS A 388 -56.18 -97.46 33.05
CA LYS A 388 -55.96 -96.89 31.71
C LYS A 388 -55.84 -95.38 31.74
N LEU A 389 -56.66 -94.68 32.52
CA LEU A 389 -56.61 -93.23 32.69
C LEU A 389 -55.28 -92.82 33.35
N ALA A 390 -54.85 -93.52 34.41
CA ALA A 390 -53.56 -93.26 35.06
C ALA A 390 -52.36 -93.51 34.13
N LEU A 391 -52.40 -94.59 33.33
CA LEU A 391 -51.38 -94.86 32.30
C LEU A 391 -51.36 -93.74 31.23
N MET A 392 -52.53 -93.34 30.75
CA MET A 392 -52.67 -92.23 29.78
C MET A 392 -52.18 -90.91 30.36
N GLN A 393 -52.43 -90.62 31.63
CA GLN A 393 -51.92 -89.44 32.33
C GLN A 393 -50.40 -89.48 32.48
N ARG A 394 -49.80 -90.63 32.83
CA ARG A 394 -48.34 -90.79 32.85
C ARG A 394 -47.75 -90.56 31.46
N LYS A 395 -48.28 -91.23 30.45
CA LYS A 395 -47.83 -91.05 29.06
C LYS A 395 -47.97 -89.60 28.59
N HIS A 396 -49.06 -88.92 28.97
CA HIS A 396 -49.25 -87.51 28.69
C HIS A 396 -48.17 -86.66 29.38
N ASN A 397 -47.82 -86.95 30.62
CA ASN A 397 -46.75 -86.22 31.34
C ASN A 397 -45.35 -86.51 30.75
N ASP A 398 -45.07 -87.75 30.35
CA ASP A 398 -43.81 -88.13 29.70
C ASP A 398 -43.67 -87.42 28.35
N LEU A 399 -44.72 -87.42 27.54
CA LEU A 399 -44.77 -86.68 26.28
C LEU A 399 -44.65 -85.17 26.50
N LYS A 400 -45.25 -84.64 27.57
CA LYS A 400 -45.10 -83.22 27.92
C LYS A 400 -43.66 -82.87 28.28
N LEU A 401 -42.96 -83.76 29.01
CA LEU A 401 -41.55 -83.59 29.36
C LEU A 401 -40.66 -83.68 28.12
N GLU A 402 -40.87 -84.71 27.28
CA GLU A 402 -40.15 -84.89 26.02
C GLU A 402 -40.33 -83.68 25.09
N ASN A 403 -41.57 -83.17 24.98
CA ASN A 403 -41.86 -81.96 24.22
C ASN A 403 -41.13 -80.74 24.79
N SER A 404 -41.07 -80.61 26.13
CA SER A 404 -40.29 -79.53 26.76
C SER A 404 -38.78 -79.63 26.51
N ASP A 405 -38.23 -80.84 26.45
CA ASP A 405 -36.81 -81.07 26.16
C ASP A 405 -36.49 -80.86 24.67
N LEU A 406 -37.39 -81.25 23.77
CA LEU A 406 -37.28 -80.96 22.34
C LEU A 406 -37.36 -79.46 22.07
N LEU A 407 -38.27 -78.73 22.74
CA LEU A 407 -38.33 -77.27 22.66
C LEU A 407 -37.02 -76.63 23.13
N ARG A 408 -36.44 -77.10 24.24
CA ARG A 408 -35.13 -76.61 24.72
C ARG A 408 -34.00 -76.88 23.73
N LYS A 409 -33.94 -78.08 23.14
CA LYS A 409 -32.94 -78.43 22.12
C LYS A 409 -33.08 -77.57 20.86
N LEU A 410 -34.31 -77.29 20.42
CA LEU A 410 -34.56 -76.40 19.29
C LEU A 410 -34.09 -74.97 19.62
N GLU A 411 -34.39 -74.48 20.83
CA GLU A 411 -33.93 -73.17 21.28
C GLU A 411 -32.40 -73.09 21.35
N ASP A 412 -31.72 -74.12 21.87
CA ASP A 412 -30.25 -74.21 21.89
C ASP A 412 -29.66 -74.21 20.47
N GLN A 413 -30.27 -74.94 19.53
CA GLN A 413 -29.86 -74.95 18.12
C GLN A 413 -30.09 -73.58 17.44
N GLU A 414 -31.20 -72.91 17.71
CA GLU A 414 -31.45 -71.56 17.21
C GLU A 414 -30.47 -70.55 17.78
N ASN A 415 -30.13 -70.66 19.07
CA ASN A 415 -29.14 -69.82 19.73
C ASN A 415 -27.75 -70.04 19.15
N GLU A 416 -27.34 -71.27 18.88
CA GLU A 416 -26.03 -71.57 18.29
C GLU A 416 -25.94 -71.06 16.84
N LYS A 417 -26.98 -71.29 16.02
CA LYS A 417 -27.06 -70.70 14.67
C LYS A 417 -27.04 -69.17 14.71
N ARG A 418 -27.65 -68.55 15.71
CA ARG A 418 -27.60 -67.09 15.92
C ARG A 418 -26.19 -66.61 16.26
N LYS A 419 -25.44 -67.35 17.09
CA LYS A 419 -24.02 -67.06 17.38
C LYS A 419 -23.16 -67.21 16.13
N GLU A 420 -23.30 -68.31 15.39
CA GLU A 420 -22.56 -68.53 14.14
C GLU A 420 -22.83 -67.43 13.11
N LEU A 421 -24.11 -67.04 12.93
CA LEU A 421 -24.48 -65.95 12.05
C LEU A 421 -23.88 -64.62 12.50
N ASN A 422 -23.87 -64.34 13.80
CA ASN A 422 -23.27 -63.12 14.35
C ASN A 422 -21.74 -63.11 14.18
N GLU A 423 -21.08 -64.25 14.33
CA GLU A 423 -19.63 -64.40 14.10
C GLU A 423 -19.29 -64.23 12.61
N GLN A 424 -20.10 -64.79 11.71
CA GLN A 424 -19.96 -64.56 10.27
C GLN A 424 -20.17 -63.09 9.90
N LYS A 425 -21.22 -62.45 10.44
CA LYS A 425 -21.45 -61.00 10.27
C LYS A 425 -20.25 -60.19 10.75
N LYS A 426 -19.66 -60.54 11.89
CA LYS A 426 -18.47 -59.89 12.42
C LYS A 426 -17.27 -60.06 11.49
N LYS A 427 -16.98 -61.29 11.03
CA LYS A 427 -15.89 -61.55 10.07
C LYS A 427 -16.03 -60.77 8.77
N VAL A 428 -17.25 -60.72 8.22
CA VAL A 428 -17.56 -59.93 7.02
C VAL A 428 -17.37 -58.44 7.29
N SER A 429 -17.83 -57.94 8.43
CA SER A 429 -17.62 -56.56 8.87
C SER A 429 -16.12 -56.22 8.99
N ASP A 430 -15.32 -57.09 9.58
CA ASP A 430 -13.87 -56.90 9.74
C ASP A 430 -13.14 -56.90 8.39
N LEU A 431 -13.55 -57.75 7.44
CA LEU A 431 -13.01 -57.76 6.08
C LEU A 431 -13.33 -56.46 5.34
N TYR A 432 -14.59 -56.00 5.39
CA TYR A 432 -14.96 -54.71 4.79
C TYR A 432 -14.23 -53.53 5.43
N SER A 433 -14.00 -53.56 6.74
CA SER A 433 -13.19 -52.53 7.41
C SER A 433 -11.76 -52.51 6.87
N ARG A 434 -11.10 -53.68 6.79
CA ARG A 434 -9.73 -53.78 6.27
C ARG A 434 -9.62 -53.34 4.81
N GLU A 435 -10.56 -53.76 3.98
CA GLU A 435 -10.62 -53.34 2.57
C GLU A 435 -10.76 -51.82 2.46
N THR A 436 -11.66 -51.23 3.26
CA THR A 436 -11.84 -49.78 3.34
C THR A 436 -10.55 -49.06 3.75
N ASP A 437 -9.82 -49.59 4.75
CA ASP A 437 -8.59 -48.97 5.23
C ASP A 437 -7.43 -49.11 4.21
N MET A 438 -7.36 -50.22 3.49
CA MET A 438 -6.42 -50.38 2.37
C MET A 438 -6.72 -49.39 1.24
N LEU A 439 -7.98 -49.25 0.84
CA LEU A 439 -8.41 -48.29 -0.18
C LEU A 439 -8.09 -46.85 0.22
N LYS A 440 -8.36 -46.48 1.49
CA LYS A 440 -7.96 -45.18 2.04
C LYS A 440 -6.46 -44.96 1.97
N HIS A 441 -5.66 -45.97 2.33
CA HIS A 441 -4.20 -45.86 2.28
C HIS A 441 -3.68 -45.71 0.84
N ILE A 442 -4.20 -46.49 -0.11
CA ILE A 442 -3.84 -46.40 -1.53
C ILE A 442 -4.19 -45.01 -2.07
N HIS A 443 -5.38 -44.50 -1.77
CA HIS A 443 -5.81 -43.18 -2.20
C HIS A 443 -4.95 -42.06 -1.58
N ALA A 444 -4.64 -42.15 -0.28
CA ALA A 444 -3.74 -41.22 0.39
C ALA A 444 -2.34 -41.21 -0.26
N ARG A 445 -1.79 -42.39 -0.59
CA ARG A 445 -0.50 -42.48 -1.29
C ARG A 445 -0.57 -41.83 -2.68
N ALA A 446 -1.61 -42.13 -3.46
CA ALA A 446 -1.80 -41.55 -4.79
C ALA A 446 -1.90 -40.01 -4.76
N ILE A 447 -2.60 -39.45 -3.76
CA ILE A 447 -2.63 -37.99 -3.53
C ILE A 447 -1.22 -37.46 -3.25
N THR A 448 -0.49 -38.05 -2.31
CA THR A 448 0.86 -37.58 -1.96
C THR A 448 1.85 -37.66 -3.13
N GLU A 449 1.74 -38.69 -3.99
CA GLU A 449 2.57 -38.81 -5.19
C GLU A 449 2.21 -37.76 -6.26
N LEU A 450 0.92 -37.43 -6.43
CA LEU A 450 0.49 -36.38 -7.34
C LEU A 450 0.91 -34.99 -6.83
N GLU A 451 0.77 -34.73 -5.53
CA GLU A 451 1.24 -33.51 -4.88
C GLU A 451 2.75 -33.34 -5.05
N ALA A 452 3.54 -34.40 -4.80
CA ALA A 452 4.99 -34.38 -4.99
C ALA A 452 5.38 -34.09 -6.45
N LYS A 453 4.70 -34.72 -7.43
CA LYS A 453 4.93 -34.43 -8.86
C LYS A 453 4.57 -33.00 -9.24
N TYR A 454 3.49 -32.46 -8.69
CA TYR A 454 3.08 -31.08 -8.92
C TYR A 454 4.10 -30.09 -8.34
N ILE A 455 4.54 -30.31 -7.09
CA ILE A 455 5.57 -29.51 -6.44
C ILE A 455 6.88 -29.57 -7.25
N GLN A 456 7.31 -30.77 -7.67
CA GLN A 456 8.51 -30.93 -8.49
C GLN A 456 8.41 -30.09 -9.79
N LYS A 457 7.29 -30.19 -10.51
CA LYS A 457 7.09 -29.44 -11.75
C LYS A 457 7.12 -27.92 -11.53
N MET A 458 6.52 -27.43 -10.43
CA MET A 458 6.59 -26.02 -10.04
C MET A 458 8.04 -25.60 -9.78
N THR A 459 8.81 -26.38 -9.03
CA THR A 459 10.23 -26.07 -8.74
C THR A 459 11.11 -26.08 -9.99
N GLU A 460 10.88 -26.99 -10.94
CA GLU A 460 11.59 -27.02 -12.22
C GLU A 460 11.29 -25.77 -13.06
N GLN A 461 10.03 -25.33 -13.08
CA GLN A 461 9.61 -24.13 -13.78
C GLN A 461 10.18 -22.85 -13.14
N ASP A 462 10.21 -22.78 -11.80
CA ASP A 462 10.82 -21.67 -11.07
C ASP A 462 12.33 -21.58 -11.34
N ASN A 463 13.02 -22.73 -11.37
CA ASN A 463 14.44 -22.80 -11.71
C ASN A 463 14.70 -22.33 -13.16
N ASP A 464 13.85 -22.69 -14.13
CA ASP A 464 13.98 -22.22 -15.52
C ASP A 464 13.77 -20.70 -15.62
N PHE A 465 12.77 -20.15 -14.93
CA PHE A 465 12.57 -18.71 -14.87
C PHE A 465 13.74 -17.98 -14.21
N GLN A 466 14.26 -18.52 -13.10
CA GLN A 466 15.41 -17.95 -12.41
C GLN A 466 16.66 -17.96 -13.30
N LYS A 467 16.89 -19.04 -14.04
CA LYS A 467 17.98 -19.13 -15.02
C LYS A 467 17.84 -18.09 -16.14
N ARG A 468 16.64 -17.95 -16.73
CA ARG A 468 16.37 -16.94 -17.76
C ARG A 468 16.57 -15.52 -17.24
N LEU A 469 16.19 -15.25 -16.00
CA LEU A 469 16.43 -13.95 -15.37
C LEU A 469 17.92 -13.66 -15.21
N GLU A 470 18.73 -14.63 -14.79
CA GLU A 470 20.18 -14.44 -14.66
C GLU A 470 20.87 -14.28 -16.01
N ASP A 471 20.44 -15.03 -17.04
CA ASP A 471 20.95 -14.89 -18.41
C ASP A 471 20.66 -13.48 -18.97
N ILE A 472 19.44 -12.98 -18.77
CA ILE A 472 19.05 -11.61 -19.17
C ILE A 472 19.89 -10.57 -18.42
N LYS A 473 20.05 -10.73 -17.10
CA LYS A 473 20.83 -9.83 -16.26
C LYS A 473 22.30 -9.79 -16.71
N SER A 474 22.92 -10.95 -16.91
CA SER A 474 24.29 -11.06 -17.42
C SER A 474 24.42 -10.42 -18.80
N SER A 475 23.45 -10.61 -19.70
CA SER A 475 23.44 -9.97 -21.01
C SER A 475 23.39 -8.43 -20.93
N TYR A 476 22.59 -7.87 -20.02
CA TYR A 476 22.52 -6.41 -19.83
C TYR A 476 23.81 -5.86 -19.19
N GLU A 477 24.37 -6.57 -18.22
CA GLU A 477 25.64 -6.19 -17.58
C GLU A 477 26.79 -6.20 -18.59
N ASN A 478 26.90 -7.23 -19.43
CA ASN A 478 27.88 -7.29 -20.50
C ASN A 478 27.71 -6.15 -21.52
N ARG A 479 26.47 -5.85 -21.92
CA ARG A 479 26.20 -4.72 -22.83
C ARG A 479 26.57 -3.38 -22.21
N PHE A 480 26.31 -3.19 -20.92
CA PHE A 480 26.66 -1.98 -20.19
C PHE A 480 28.18 -1.81 -20.10
N ASN A 481 28.90 -2.87 -19.72
CA ASN A 481 30.37 -2.85 -19.65
C ASN A 481 31.00 -2.58 -21.02
N ASN A 482 30.53 -3.21 -22.08
CA ASN A 482 31.01 -2.95 -23.44
C ASN A 482 30.80 -1.48 -23.86
N LEU A 483 29.63 -0.90 -23.55
CA LEU A 483 29.35 0.51 -23.86
C LEU A 483 30.24 1.46 -23.05
N LYS A 484 30.51 1.11 -21.79
CA LYS A 484 31.42 1.86 -20.92
C LYS A 484 32.85 1.81 -21.46
N ASP A 485 33.33 0.63 -21.85
CA ASP A 485 34.67 0.44 -22.39
C ASP A 485 34.87 1.18 -23.74
N ASP A 486 33.83 1.20 -24.59
CA ASP A 486 33.82 1.99 -25.84
C ASP A 486 33.89 3.50 -25.54
N TYR A 487 33.07 3.98 -24.59
CA TYR A 487 33.09 5.39 -24.17
C TYR A 487 34.45 5.79 -23.58
N ASP A 488 35.02 4.98 -22.68
CA ASP A 488 36.32 5.23 -22.07
C ASP A 488 37.44 5.21 -23.12
N SER A 489 37.36 4.32 -24.12
CA SER A 489 38.31 4.27 -25.24
C SER A 489 38.22 5.51 -26.12
N ARG A 490 37.00 6.01 -26.39
CA ARG A 490 36.80 7.25 -27.15
C ARG A 490 37.32 8.48 -26.41
N VAL A 491 37.11 8.55 -25.09
CA VAL A 491 37.65 9.63 -24.24
C VAL A 491 39.18 9.59 -24.24
N ARG A 492 39.78 8.39 -24.14
CA ARG A 492 41.24 8.21 -24.18
C ARG A 492 41.83 8.67 -25.51
N SER A 493 41.25 8.24 -26.64
CA SER A 493 41.70 8.66 -27.98
C SER A 493 41.58 10.17 -28.18
N LEU A 494 40.47 10.80 -27.77
CA LEU A 494 40.32 12.26 -27.84
C LEU A 494 41.38 12.99 -27.01
N ARG A 495 41.68 12.49 -25.81
CA ARG A 495 42.73 13.05 -24.96
C ARG A 495 44.10 12.95 -25.64
N GLU A 496 44.44 11.80 -26.20
CA GLU A 496 45.71 11.58 -26.92
C GLU A 496 45.83 12.49 -28.16
N ASP A 497 44.74 12.69 -28.91
CA ASP A 497 44.70 13.60 -30.05
C ASP A 497 44.95 15.05 -29.64
N TYR A 498 44.29 15.52 -28.57
CA TYR A 498 44.49 16.87 -28.03
C TYR A 498 45.92 17.08 -27.52
N GLU A 499 46.48 16.08 -26.82
CA GLU A 499 47.84 16.10 -26.30
C GLU A 499 48.86 16.14 -27.43
N THR A 500 48.69 15.31 -28.47
CA THR A 500 49.55 15.31 -29.66
C THR A 500 49.50 16.65 -30.39
N ARG A 501 48.30 17.23 -30.54
CA ARG A 501 48.15 18.56 -31.16
C ARG A 501 48.80 19.66 -30.32
N MET A 502 48.63 19.62 -29.00
CA MET A 502 49.26 20.58 -28.10
C MET A 502 50.79 20.49 -28.20
N ASN A 503 51.35 19.28 -28.14
CA ASN A 503 52.79 19.04 -28.26
C ASN A 503 53.35 19.52 -29.61
N THR A 504 52.60 19.33 -30.70
CA THR A 504 52.98 19.82 -32.03
C THR A 504 53.04 21.36 -32.05
N ILE A 505 52.00 22.02 -31.56
CA ILE A 505 51.94 23.49 -31.47
C ILE A 505 53.09 24.03 -30.59
N SER A 506 53.31 23.42 -29.43
CA SER A 506 54.42 23.79 -28.54
C SER A 506 55.78 23.63 -29.22
N SER A 507 56.01 22.52 -29.93
CA SER A 507 57.24 22.29 -30.68
C SER A 507 57.46 23.34 -31.78
N ASP A 508 56.42 23.75 -32.48
CA ASP A 508 56.53 24.76 -33.53
C ASP A 508 56.80 26.16 -32.97
N TYR A 509 56.18 26.52 -31.83
CA TYR A 509 56.52 27.76 -31.13
C TYR A 509 57.97 27.77 -30.63
N GLU A 510 58.45 26.66 -30.07
CA GLU A 510 59.85 26.50 -29.64
C GLU A 510 60.83 26.70 -30.82
N LYS A 511 60.53 26.13 -32.00
CA LYS A 511 61.33 26.33 -33.22
C LYS A 511 61.34 27.78 -33.68
N ILE A 512 60.20 28.47 -33.62
CA ILE A 512 60.14 29.89 -33.99
C ILE A 512 60.96 30.72 -33.02
N LEU A 513 60.85 30.44 -31.71
CA LEU A 513 61.58 31.15 -30.67
C LEU A 513 63.10 30.99 -30.85
N THR A 514 63.57 29.75 -31.00
CA THR A 514 64.99 29.44 -31.26
C THR A 514 65.50 30.05 -32.56
N ASN A 515 64.69 30.08 -33.62
CA ASN A 515 65.04 30.79 -34.85
C ASN A 515 65.19 32.30 -34.61
N LYS A 516 64.29 32.92 -33.84
CA LYS A 516 64.38 34.35 -33.49
C LYS A 516 65.58 34.66 -32.60
N ASP A 517 65.89 33.81 -31.64
CA ASP A 517 67.11 33.95 -30.83
C ASP A 517 68.36 33.91 -31.72
N SER A 518 68.41 32.98 -32.68
CA SER A 518 69.53 32.90 -33.63
C SER A 518 69.63 34.14 -34.54
N GLU A 519 68.51 34.76 -34.89
CA GLU A 519 68.45 36.01 -35.67
C GLU A 519 68.94 37.19 -34.84
N ILE A 520 68.54 37.28 -33.57
CA ILE A 520 69.02 38.29 -32.63
C ILE A 520 70.54 38.20 -32.48
N THR A 521 71.09 37.00 -32.24
CA THR A 521 72.56 36.82 -32.11
C THR A 521 73.31 37.24 -33.38
N LYS A 522 72.75 36.97 -34.57
CA LYS A 522 73.35 37.42 -35.84
C LYS A 522 73.33 38.95 -35.97
N LEU A 523 72.23 39.60 -35.62
CA LEU A 523 72.11 41.06 -35.66
C LEU A 523 73.01 41.74 -34.64
N GLU A 524 73.13 41.18 -33.42
CA GLU A 524 74.08 41.63 -32.40
C GLU A 524 75.52 41.57 -32.92
N HIS A 525 75.91 40.47 -33.56
CA HIS A 525 77.23 40.33 -34.17
C HIS A 525 77.46 41.37 -35.27
N MET A 526 76.51 41.56 -36.19
CA MET A 526 76.62 42.59 -37.25
C MET A 526 76.74 44.00 -36.69
N LEU A 527 75.98 44.31 -35.63
CA LEU A 527 76.03 45.60 -34.96
C LEU A 527 77.39 45.79 -34.27
N GLN A 528 77.90 44.78 -33.58
CA GLN A 528 79.21 44.81 -32.95
C GLN A 528 80.33 45.03 -33.98
N GLU A 529 80.27 44.36 -35.13
CA GLU A 529 81.21 44.55 -36.24
C GLU A 529 81.14 45.97 -36.82
N GLN A 530 79.94 46.55 -36.95
CA GLN A 530 79.76 47.94 -37.36
C GLN A 530 80.33 48.93 -36.34
N CYS A 531 80.08 48.71 -35.05
CA CYS A 531 80.67 49.53 -33.98
C CYS A 531 82.20 49.51 -34.01
N LEU A 532 82.81 48.34 -34.24
CA LEU A 532 84.26 48.20 -34.39
C LEU A 532 84.77 48.96 -35.61
N ARG A 533 84.14 48.80 -36.79
CA ARG A 533 84.50 49.56 -38.00
C ARG A 533 84.45 51.08 -37.77
N MET A 534 83.37 51.56 -37.17
CA MET A 534 83.22 52.98 -36.87
C MET A 534 84.26 53.47 -35.85
N GLN A 535 84.60 52.65 -34.85
CA GLN A 535 85.66 52.95 -33.89
C GLN A 535 87.02 53.07 -34.58
N ASP A 536 87.34 52.16 -35.51
CA ASP A 536 88.55 52.19 -36.31
C ASP A 536 88.59 53.44 -37.22
N GLU A 537 87.48 53.82 -37.84
CA GLU A 537 87.37 55.05 -38.63
C GLU A 537 87.55 56.32 -37.79
N VAL A 538 86.93 56.40 -36.62
CA VAL A 538 87.11 57.52 -35.69
C VAL A 538 88.57 57.60 -35.22
N HIS A 539 89.20 56.46 -34.96
CA HIS A 539 90.62 56.39 -34.62
C HIS A 539 91.50 56.89 -35.77
N LEU A 540 91.20 56.48 -37.02
CA LEU A 540 91.90 56.95 -38.21
C LEU A 540 91.75 58.47 -38.40
N ILE A 541 90.55 59.01 -38.27
CA ILE A 541 90.29 60.46 -38.35
C ILE A 541 91.05 61.21 -37.24
N ARG A 542 91.03 60.71 -35.99
CA ARG A 542 91.82 61.30 -34.90
C ARG A 542 93.31 61.32 -35.22
N SER A 543 93.86 60.22 -35.70
CA SER A 543 95.27 60.13 -36.09
C SER A 543 95.62 61.10 -37.23
N GLN A 544 94.74 61.25 -38.22
CA GLN A 544 94.89 62.24 -39.29
C GLN A 544 94.85 63.69 -38.77
N ILE A 545 93.91 64.02 -37.89
CA ILE A 545 93.82 65.34 -37.25
C ILE A 545 95.10 65.61 -36.44
N GLU A 546 95.54 64.68 -35.60
CA GLU A 546 96.76 64.82 -34.79
C GLU A 546 98.01 65.02 -35.65
N SER A 547 98.14 64.28 -36.76
CA SER A 547 99.26 64.46 -37.70
C SER A 547 99.22 65.83 -38.37
N THR A 548 98.03 66.31 -38.79
CA THR A 548 97.85 67.61 -39.45
C THR A 548 98.08 68.77 -38.48
N VAL A 549 97.58 68.65 -37.25
CA VAL A 549 97.81 69.62 -36.16
C VAL A 549 99.29 69.65 -35.82
N SER A 550 99.97 68.51 -35.73
CA SER A 550 101.41 68.45 -35.45
C SER A 550 102.23 69.11 -36.56
N SER A 551 101.97 68.78 -37.84
CA SER A 551 102.69 69.37 -38.97
C SER A 551 102.43 70.86 -39.14
N SER A 552 101.18 71.31 -38.93
CA SER A 552 100.83 72.72 -39.02
C SER A 552 101.36 73.52 -37.83
N SER A 553 101.28 72.96 -36.62
CA SER A 553 101.87 73.54 -35.41
C SER A 553 103.37 73.73 -35.57
N GLU A 554 104.08 72.73 -36.11
CA GLU A 554 105.51 72.82 -36.41
C GLU A 554 105.82 73.96 -37.41
N LEU A 555 105.05 74.07 -38.49
CA LEU A 555 105.16 75.18 -39.46
C LEU A 555 104.87 76.55 -38.83
N TYR A 556 103.82 76.66 -38.00
CA TYR A 556 103.50 77.89 -37.30
C TYR A 556 104.59 78.26 -36.29
N LEU A 557 105.15 77.28 -35.58
CA LEU A 557 106.24 77.49 -34.64
C LEU A 557 107.50 77.98 -35.36
N GLU A 558 107.82 77.42 -36.53
CA GLU A 558 108.92 77.87 -37.39
C GLU A 558 108.68 79.31 -37.89
N LYS A 559 107.46 79.63 -38.31
CA LYS A 559 107.08 81.00 -38.73
C LYS A 559 107.11 81.99 -37.58
N ILE A 560 106.65 81.60 -36.39
CA ILE A 560 106.72 82.41 -35.16
C ILE A 560 108.18 82.67 -34.82
N THR A 561 109.04 81.65 -34.82
CA THR A 561 110.47 81.84 -34.55
C THR A 561 111.15 82.72 -35.60
N PHE A 562 110.78 82.60 -36.88
CA PHE A 562 111.24 83.50 -37.93
C PHE A 562 110.81 84.96 -37.67
N LEU A 563 109.54 85.20 -37.37
CA LEU A 563 109.02 86.53 -37.07
C LEU A 563 109.66 87.12 -35.81
N GLN A 564 109.86 86.33 -34.75
CA GLN A 564 110.60 86.75 -33.56
C GLN A 564 112.02 87.20 -33.92
N LYS A 565 112.74 86.48 -34.80
CA LYS A 565 114.05 86.91 -35.32
C LYS A 565 113.97 88.24 -36.09
N CYS A 566 112.94 88.45 -36.89
CA CYS A 566 112.70 89.71 -37.60
C CYS A 566 112.41 90.87 -36.65
N ILE A 567 111.58 90.66 -35.62
CA ILE A 567 111.27 91.66 -34.59
C ILE A 567 112.55 92.07 -33.87
N ILE A 568 113.34 91.11 -33.38
CA ILE A 568 114.63 91.38 -32.72
C ILE A 568 115.56 92.18 -33.64
N LYS A 569 115.58 91.88 -34.94
CA LYS A 569 116.38 92.62 -35.93
C LYS A 569 115.87 94.05 -36.11
N MET A 570 114.56 94.26 -36.16
CA MET A 570 113.95 95.59 -36.22
C MET A 570 114.21 96.40 -34.95
N GLU A 571 114.07 95.81 -33.76
CA GLU A 571 114.39 96.46 -32.49
C GLU A 571 115.85 96.92 -32.46
N LYS A 572 116.79 96.09 -32.91
CA LYS A 572 118.21 96.47 -33.03
C LYS A 572 118.42 97.66 -33.98
N LEU A 573 117.70 97.71 -35.10
CA LEU A 573 117.74 98.84 -36.03
C LEU A 573 117.12 100.10 -35.43
N TYR A 574 116.00 99.96 -34.72
CA TYR A 574 115.32 101.05 -34.05
C TYR A 574 116.20 101.66 -32.95
N GLN A 575 116.78 100.83 -32.07
CA GLN A 575 117.76 101.27 -31.05
C GLN A 575 118.99 101.93 -31.67
N LYS A 576 119.41 101.52 -32.88
CA LYS A 576 120.51 102.17 -33.60
C LYS A 576 120.09 103.56 -34.10
N ALA A 577 118.90 103.68 -34.68
CA ALA A 577 118.34 104.95 -35.15
C ALA A 577 118.09 105.93 -34.00
N GLU A 578 117.54 105.45 -32.89
CA GLU A 578 117.30 106.22 -31.67
C GLU A 578 118.60 106.79 -31.09
N ARG A 579 119.66 105.98 -31.02
CA ARG A 579 121.00 106.45 -30.61
C ARG A 579 121.55 107.52 -31.54
N GLU A 580 121.34 107.39 -32.85
CA GLU A 580 121.82 108.37 -33.83
C GLU A 580 121.03 109.69 -33.73
N ASN A 581 119.71 109.62 -33.62
CA ASN A 581 118.85 110.78 -33.39
C ASN A 581 119.21 111.49 -32.08
N SER A 582 119.47 110.74 -31.02
CA SER A 582 119.91 111.31 -29.74
C SER A 582 121.24 112.07 -29.86
N LYS A 583 122.20 111.56 -30.65
CA LYS A 583 123.44 112.29 -30.96
C LYS A 583 123.17 113.55 -31.78
N GLN A 584 122.29 113.49 -32.78
CA GLN A 584 121.92 114.65 -33.59
C GLN A 584 121.25 115.73 -32.73
N LEU A 585 120.33 115.34 -31.85
CA LEU A 585 119.67 116.24 -30.91
C LEU A 585 120.69 116.90 -29.97
N ALA A 586 121.64 116.14 -29.44
CA ALA A 586 122.72 116.66 -28.59
C ALA A 586 123.68 117.60 -29.36
N LYS A 587 123.89 117.36 -30.65
CA LYS A 587 124.67 118.25 -31.53
C LYS A 587 123.94 119.56 -31.77
N LEU A 588 122.67 119.50 -32.19
CA LEU A 588 121.83 120.68 -32.41
C LEU A 588 121.65 121.50 -31.14
N LYS A 589 121.50 120.85 -29.98
CA LYS A 589 121.40 121.54 -28.69
C LYS A 589 122.68 122.33 -28.36
N ARG A 590 123.87 121.76 -28.61
CA ARG A 590 125.16 122.46 -28.47
C ARG A 590 125.30 123.62 -29.46
N GLU A 591 124.84 123.43 -30.69
CA GLU A 591 124.90 124.44 -31.74
C GLU A 591 123.97 125.63 -31.44
N LEU A 592 122.78 125.35 -30.89
CA LEU A 592 121.84 126.37 -30.43
C LEU A 592 122.40 127.16 -29.24
N GLU A 593 122.94 126.48 -28.22
CA GLU A 593 123.59 127.13 -27.06
C GLU A 593 124.77 128.00 -27.49
N PHE A 594 125.54 127.57 -28.50
CA PHE A 594 126.63 128.37 -29.07
C PHE A 594 126.10 129.62 -29.78
N ARG A 595 125.02 129.47 -30.56
CA ARG A 595 124.38 130.58 -31.27
C ARG A 595 123.76 131.61 -30.31
N ASP A 596 123.13 131.15 -29.23
CA ASP A 596 122.57 132.01 -28.18
C ASP A 596 123.66 132.80 -27.47
N LYS A 597 124.77 132.16 -27.09
CA LYS A 597 125.94 132.86 -26.52
C LYS A 597 126.52 133.90 -27.48
N SER A 598 126.60 133.58 -28.77
CA SER A 598 127.09 134.51 -29.80
C SER A 598 126.15 135.71 -29.99
N ASN A 599 124.83 135.48 -30.05
CA ASN A 599 123.84 136.55 -30.14
C ASN A 599 123.82 137.43 -28.88
N GLN A 600 123.98 136.84 -27.70
CA GLN A 600 124.04 137.58 -26.44
C GLN A 600 125.28 138.49 -26.38
N LEU A 601 126.41 138.04 -26.94
CA LEU A 601 127.62 138.84 -27.12
C LEU A 601 127.41 140.01 -28.10
N ALA A 602 126.79 139.74 -29.26
CA ALA A 602 126.51 140.78 -30.26
C ALA A 602 125.55 141.88 -29.73
N LEU A 603 124.52 141.49 -28.98
CA LEU A 603 123.58 142.43 -28.35
C LEU A 603 124.24 143.28 -27.25
N THR A 604 125.21 142.74 -26.53
CA THR A 604 125.96 143.50 -25.51
C THR A 604 126.91 144.51 -26.15
N THR A 605 127.56 144.16 -27.27
CA THR A 605 128.38 145.09 -28.06
C THR A 605 127.54 146.23 -28.65
N GLN A 606 126.40 145.92 -29.29
CA GLN A 606 125.50 146.96 -29.82
C GLN A 606 124.97 147.90 -28.73
N LYS A 607 124.68 147.38 -27.52
CA LYS A 607 124.27 148.22 -26.38
C LYS A 607 125.38 149.19 -25.95
N ALA A 608 126.63 148.77 -25.97
CA ALA A 608 127.77 149.63 -25.64
C ALA A 608 127.96 150.74 -26.69
N ASP A 609 127.81 150.40 -27.98
CA ASP A 609 127.95 151.35 -29.08
C ASP A 609 126.82 152.42 -29.10
N LEU A 610 125.58 152.01 -28.84
CA LEU A 610 124.43 152.94 -28.75
C LEU A 610 124.56 153.91 -27.57
N LEU A 611 125.07 153.45 -26.42
CA LEU A 611 125.31 154.31 -25.26
C LEU A 611 126.39 155.36 -25.55
N SER A 612 127.46 154.99 -26.27
CA SER A 612 128.52 155.90 -26.74
C SER A 612 127.97 156.99 -27.67
N LEU A 613 127.15 156.63 -28.65
CA LEU A 613 126.55 157.57 -29.62
C LEU A 613 125.56 158.56 -28.99
N THR A 614 124.79 158.12 -27.99
CA THR A 614 123.75 158.95 -27.36
C THR A 614 124.36 160.03 -26.45
N VAL A 615 125.47 159.72 -25.77
CA VAL A 615 126.17 160.68 -24.91
C VAL A 615 126.82 161.80 -25.75
N ASN A 616 127.42 161.46 -26.90
CA ASN A 616 128.00 162.45 -27.80
C ASN A 616 126.94 163.33 -28.51
N GLY A 617 125.77 162.75 -28.83
CA GLY A 617 124.67 163.50 -29.45
C GLY A 617 124.10 164.61 -28.56
N LYS A 618 123.91 164.33 -27.26
CA LYS A 618 123.41 165.33 -26.31
C LYS A 618 124.44 166.42 -25.98
N GLN A 619 125.73 166.09 -26.01
CA GLN A 619 126.80 167.07 -25.78
C GLN A 619 126.86 168.12 -26.91
N ASN A 620 126.73 167.69 -28.18
CA ASN A 620 126.70 168.60 -29.33
C ASN A 620 125.46 169.51 -29.35
N GLU A 621 124.32 169.02 -28.85
CA GLU A 621 123.08 169.79 -28.78
C GLU A 621 123.16 170.91 -27.71
N ILE A 622 123.86 170.62 -26.60
CA ILE A 622 124.14 171.61 -25.54
C ILE A 622 125.08 172.71 -26.07
N ASP A 623 126.17 172.33 -26.76
CA ASP A 623 127.14 173.29 -27.30
C ASP A 623 126.51 174.22 -28.36
N LEU A 624 125.53 173.72 -29.12
CA LEU A 624 124.77 174.51 -30.10
C LEU A 624 123.83 175.53 -29.41
N VAL A 625 123.12 175.13 -28.36
CA VAL A 625 122.23 176.03 -27.59
C VAL A 625 123.03 177.11 -26.88
N VAL A 626 124.21 176.77 -26.34
CA VAL A 626 125.12 177.75 -25.74
C VAL A 626 125.61 178.75 -26.78
N SER A 627 126.01 178.29 -27.97
CA SER A 627 126.47 179.17 -29.06
C SER A 627 125.37 180.14 -29.55
N GLN A 628 124.13 179.67 -29.66
CA GLN A 628 122.99 180.50 -30.06
C GLN A 628 122.63 181.57 -29.01
N LEU A 629 122.74 181.22 -27.73
CA LEU A 629 122.53 182.16 -26.62
C LEU A 629 123.61 183.26 -26.63
N GLU A 630 124.88 182.91 -26.86
CA GLU A 630 125.97 183.88 -26.94
C GLU A 630 125.79 184.90 -28.08
N GLU A 631 125.35 184.44 -29.26
CA GLU A 631 125.05 185.32 -30.39
C GLU A 631 123.87 186.25 -30.12
N PHE A 632 122.80 185.71 -29.51
CA PHE A 632 121.60 186.48 -29.20
C PHE A 632 121.91 187.67 -28.27
N TYR A 633 122.72 187.44 -27.22
CA TYR A 633 123.07 188.49 -26.28
C TYR A 633 124.06 189.51 -26.86
N LYS A 634 125.01 189.11 -27.71
CA LYS A 634 125.86 190.05 -28.45
C LYS A 634 125.04 191.00 -29.31
N LYS A 635 124.03 190.49 -30.01
CA LYS A 635 123.16 191.28 -30.89
C LYS A 635 122.32 192.30 -30.10
N LYS A 636 121.77 191.88 -28.96
CA LYS A 636 121.03 192.76 -28.02
C LYS A 636 121.89 193.90 -27.47
N LEU A 637 123.17 193.65 -27.21
CA LEU A 637 124.10 194.65 -26.69
C LEU A 637 124.42 195.72 -27.73
N ILE A 638 124.63 195.30 -28.98
CA ILE A 638 124.87 196.20 -30.13
C ILE A 638 123.64 197.08 -30.37
N GLU A 639 122.43 196.51 -30.40
CA GLU A 639 121.19 197.27 -30.56
C GLU A 639 121.00 198.34 -29.46
N TYR A 640 121.37 198.01 -28.23
CA TYR A 640 121.24 198.95 -27.12
C TYR A 640 122.23 200.11 -27.24
N GLN A 641 123.48 199.83 -27.61
CA GLN A 641 124.48 200.87 -27.88
C GLN A 641 124.07 201.75 -29.08
N GLN A 642 123.44 201.16 -30.10
CA GLN A 642 122.89 201.89 -31.24
C GLN A 642 121.77 202.86 -30.80
N ARG A 643 120.87 202.42 -29.91
CA ARG A 643 119.80 203.30 -29.36
C ARG A 643 120.33 204.46 -28.55
N VAL A 644 121.34 204.23 -27.71
CA VAL A 644 121.96 205.30 -26.91
C VAL A 644 122.70 206.30 -27.80
N ALA A 645 123.27 205.85 -28.93
CA ALA A 645 123.88 206.71 -29.94
C ALA A 645 122.82 207.50 -30.74
N ASP A 646 121.68 206.88 -31.05
CA ASP A 646 120.57 207.51 -31.78
C ASP A 646 119.79 208.51 -30.91
N ASP A 647 119.69 208.28 -29.60
CA ASP A 647 119.11 209.26 -28.67
C ASP A 647 120.05 210.45 -28.43
N LYS A 648 121.38 210.26 -28.55
CA LYS A 648 122.35 211.37 -28.57
C LYS A 648 122.38 212.12 -29.91
N ARG A 649 122.08 211.45 -31.03
CA ARG A 649 121.88 212.02 -32.39
C ARG A 649 120.46 212.51 -32.66
N ARG A 650 119.54 212.36 -31.71
CA ARG A 650 118.52 213.36 -31.43
C ARG A 650 119.13 214.30 -30.40
N ASP A 651 120.27 214.85 -30.77
CA ASP A 651 120.26 216.05 -31.58
C ASP A 651 119.19 217.01 -31.02
N SER A 652 119.58 218.10 -30.37
CA SER A 652 120.56 219.02 -30.96
C SER A 652 120.14 219.49 -32.36
N LYS A 653 118.85 219.32 -32.72
CA LYS A 653 118.19 219.95 -33.88
C LYS A 653 117.14 221.00 -33.51
N LEU A 654 116.90 221.25 -32.22
CA LEU A 654 116.11 222.36 -31.67
C LEU A 654 116.68 222.61 -30.24
N THR A 655 117.24 223.74 -29.78
CA THR A 655 116.90 225.19 -29.85
C THR A 655 115.45 225.51 -29.56
#